data_AF-A0AAN6EIT1-F1
#
_entry.id   AF-A0AAN6EIT1-F1
#
_cell.length_a   1.000
_cell.length_b   1.000
_cell.length_c   1.000
_cell.angle_alpha   90.00
_cell.angle_beta   90.00
_cell.angle_gamma   90.00
#
_symmetry.space_group_name_H-M   'P 1'
#
loop_
_entity.id
_entity.type
_entity.pdbx_description
1 polymer ?
#
loop_
_entity_poly.entity_id
_entity_poly.type
_entity_poly.pdbx_seq_one_letter_code
_entity_poly.pdbx_strand_id
1 'polypeptide(L)'
;MAGTLENAARDIRHLDEDANESEYGYVFSVSGPVVIAEKMTGAAMHELVRVGHEALVGEVIRIEGDKATLQVYEETAGLTVGDPVLKSGKPLSAELGPGLSSNIFDGIQRPLKTIQEVSQSIYIPRGIDTPALDKRLEWEFEPTGVKVGDHVAGGDVFGTVFENSLLRNHNIMVPPNARGTVTYIVPRGRYTVADIVLETEFEGVTSKHTMMQVWPVRLPRPSTEKLAADHPLLTGQRVLDALFPCVQGGTTAIPGAFGCGKTVISQSLSKYSNSDFIVYVGCFAAGTPVMMASGKTQAVETIDIGDQVMGKDGTPRDVVGLPSGTDTMYLVSVKPQHQNEAAGEVLFSCNASHLLVLVTPQHVRMTTHTLHGKKQTSVTYFAWHTTQDMAEHHGQTIRLVKLSTRSWEHDTHGGEAAAQDKAEAFMKSISTEAFEWTIQACDVSLLDPHVRKATQQLFNPVHYEVPHLAPMLKEHGFDGTFAGQMAYLLGLWVGNGEYCQGAFAIDSCDYAIEEQIHQYSTLFGLEVDITECINESCTGHGDKTILLCPSTALNGAGECGPLNTGNIFWDIINSAGMHGPDEKNAKAIPEFFAHESIEVCEHFLAGLIDSDGHVKRNEPSATIKTIYKSVCDGIVRIARSLGVRASISVEQAKIVNNVSHKKAYAIYLSSGKNHGVLESILSGCSLEHKKFPIPTQVERQAQPVYFDIQELPAAQYHGITLADDTDHQFLLGNTMLVHNCGERGNEMSEVLMDFPQLTTEVDGRQEPIMQRTTLVANTSNMPVAAREASIYTGITVSEYFRDQGKHVAMIADSTSRWAEALREISGRLAEMPADSGYPAYLGARLASFYERAGKVKCLGGPERFGSVSVVGAVSPPGGDFSDPVTSATLSIVQVFWGLDKKLAQRKHFPSVNWSLSYSKYMNALEPYYEKSDPEFVSLRTKCKEILQTEEDLSEIVQLVGKSALAETDKITLDVARIIKDDFLQQNGYSDYDRYCPFYKTTWMLRNFIGFYKQATHTVESTSGQITWAKIRDNMGDIIYRLSSMKFEDPADGEQALVEKYTQLQRDIEEQFRSLSD
;
A
#
# COMPACT_ATOMS: atom_id res chain seq x y z
N MET A 1 -3.64 -42.45 -23.14
CA MET A 1 -4.37 -42.42 -21.84
C MET A 1 -3.92 -43.54 -20.89
N ALA A 2 -2.63 -43.92 -20.87
CA ALA A 2 -2.08 -44.82 -19.84
C ALA A 2 -0.96 -44.11 -19.07
N GLY A 3 0.07 -43.61 -19.77
CA GLY A 3 1.19 -42.85 -19.17
C GLY A 3 0.84 -41.48 -18.55
N THR A 4 -0.41 -41.02 -18.61
CA THR A 4 -0.88 -39.84 -17.86
C THR A 4 -1.21 -40.17 -16.40
N LEU A 5 -1.56 -41.42 -16.09
CA LEU A 5 -1.82 -41.87 -14.72
C LEU A 5 -0.52 -42.14 -13.95
N GLU A 6 0.51 -42.67 -14.61
CA GLU A 6 1.82 -42.92 -13.98
C GLU A 6 2.57 -41.62 -13.63
N ASN A 7 2.34 -40.54 -14.38
CA ASN A 7 2.88 -39.22 -14.02
C ASN A 7 2.09 -38.57 -12.87
N ALA A 8 0.76 -38.70 -12.83
CA ALA A 8 -0.05 -38.23 -11.70
C ALA A 8 0.30 -38.96 -10.39
N ALA A 9 0.73 -40.22 -10.45
CA ALA A 9 1.19 -40.98 -9.29
C ALA A 9 2.57 -40.55 -8.76
N ARG A 10 3.36 -39.75 -9.50
CA ARG A 10 4.71 -39.32 -9.09
C ARG A 10 4.75 -38.05 -8.25
N ASP A 11 3.68 -37.27 -8.23
CA ASP A 11 3.58 -36.00 -7.48
C ASP A 11 2.77 -36.12 -6.18
N ILE A 12 2.44 -37.34 -5.74
CA ILE A 12 1.80 -37.61 -4.44
C ILE A 12 2.85 -37.45 -3.32
N ARG A 13 3.07 -36.22 -2.84
CA ARG A 13 4.11 -35.92 -1.83
C ARG A 13 3.64 -35.82 -0.37
N HIS A 14 2.33 -35.75 -0.11
CA HIS A 14 1.78 -35.44 1.23
C HIS A 14 0.51 -36.23 1.58
N LEU A 15 0.57 -37.56 1.50
CA LEU A 15 -0.33 -38.43 2.27
C LEU A 15 0.51 -39.09 3.37
N ASP A 16 0.07 -39.02 4.64
CA ASP A 16 0.65 -39.85 5.69
C ASP A 16 0.38 -41.32 5.34
N GLU A 17 1.44 -42.09 5.06
CA GLU A 17 1.33 -43.52 4.70
C GLU A 17 0.73 -44.38 5.85
N ASP A 18 0.66 -43.82 7.06
CA ASP A 18 0.10 -44.43 8.27
C ASP A 18 -1.41 -44.12 8.50
N ALA A 19 -2.02 -43.22 7.73
CA ALA A 19 -3.42 -42.81 7.93
C ALA A 19 -4.42 -43.85 7.36
N ASN A 20 -5.46 -44.19 8.11
CA ASN A 20 -6.40 -45.23 7.69
C ASN A 20 -7.35 -44.73 6.58
N GLU A 21 -7.72 -45.60 5.63
CA GLU A 21 -8.65 -45.25 4.53
C GLU A 21 -10.01 -44.70 5.02
N SER A 22 -10.42 -45.04 6.26
CA SER A 22 -11.61 -44.51 6.95
C SER A 22 -11.51 -43.04 7.40
N GLU A 23 -10.30 -42.48 7.45
CA GLU A 23 -10.03 -41.10 7.88
C GLU A 23 -10.10 -40.10 6.71
N TYR A 24 -10.26 -40.59 5.48
CA TYR A 24 -10.42 -39.80 4.27
C TYR A 24 -11.88 -39.64 3.84
N GLY A 25 -12.30 -38.40 3.63
CA GLY A 25 -13.40 -38.04 2.75
C GLY A 25 -12.92 -37.60 1.36
N TYR A 26 -13.85 -37.20 0.50
CA TYR A 26 -13.57 -36.78 -0.87
C TYR A 26 -14.35 -35.51 -1.23
N VAL A 27 -13.73 -34.58 -1.95
CA VAL A 27 -14.36 -33.35 -2.41
C VAL A 27 -15.50 -33.67 -3.39
N PHE A 28 -16.72 -33.29 -3.01
CA PHE A 28 -17.94 -33.44 -3.82
C PHE A 28 -18.23 -32.18 -4.66
N SER A 29 -17.99 -30.98 -4.12
CA SER A 29 -18.15 -29.72 -4.86
C SER A 29 -17.34 -28.58 -4.24
N VAL A 30 -16.82 -27.68 -5.07
CA VAL A 30 -16.08 -26.46 -4.66
C VAL A 30 -16.86 -25.22 -5.11
N SER A 31 -17.04 -24.24 -4.21
CA SER A 31 -17.72 -22.98 -4.51
C SER A 31 -17.06 -21.81 -3.77
N GLY A 32 -16.00 -21.25 -4.36
CA GLY A 32 -15.16 -20.26 -3.70
C GLY A 32 -14.46 -20.87 -2.47
N PRO A 33 -14.41 -20.19 -1.31
CA PRO A 33 -13.77 -20.72 -0.10
C PRO A 33 -14.55 -21.85 0.60
N VAL A 34 -15.77 -22.17 0.12
CA VAL A 34 -16.61 -23.23 0.67
C VAL A 34 -16.48 -24.49 -0.18
N VAL A 35 -16.11 -25.60 0.46
CA VAL A 35 -15.95 -26.92 -0.16
C VAL A 35 -16.92 -27.89 0.52
N ILE A 36 -17.64 -28.70 -0.24
CA ILE A 36 -18.45 -29.79 0.32
C ILE A 36 -17.72 -31.10 0.03
N ALA A 37 -17.50 -31.90 1.07
CA ALA A 37 -16.91 -33.23 0.98
C ALA A 37 -17.92 -34.31 1.37
N GLU A 38 -17.82 -35.49 0.78
CA GLU A 38 -18.58 -36.70 1.09
C GLU A 38 -17.70 -37.79 1.71
N LYS A 39 -18.30 -38.85 2.27
CA LYS A 39 -17.64 -39.83 3.16
C LYS A 39 -17.05 -39.21 4.43
N MET A 40 -17.62 -38.09 4.88
CA MET A 40 -17.17 -37.36 6.07
C MET A 40 -17.79 -37.87 7.37
N THR A 41 -18.41 -39.06 7.35
CA THR A 41 -18.83 -39.77 8.57
C THR A 41 -17.70 -39.81 9.61
N GLY A 42 -18.04 -39.43 10.85
CA GLY A 42 -17.10 -39.34 11.98
C GLY A 42 -16.38 -37.99 12.13
N ALA A 43 -16.52 -37.05 11.19
CA ALA A 43 -16.05 -35.68 11.37
C ALA A 43 -16.88 -34.93 12.42
N ALA A 44 -16.23 -34.06 13.19
CA ALA A 44 -16.87 -33.18 14.17
C ALA A 44 -17.07 -31.76 13.62
N MET A 45 -18.03 -31.03 14.17
CA MET A 45 -18.16 -29.58 13.92
C MET A 45 -16.94 -28.85 14.48
N HIS A 46 -16.45 -27.84 13.75
CA HIS A 46 -15.24 -27.08 14.05
C HIS A 46 -13.93 -27.90 14.03
N GLU A 47 -13.95 -29.10 13.46
CA GLU A 47 -12.74 -29.90 13.24
C GLU A 47 -11.90 -29.34 12.09
N LEU A 48 -10.58 -29.30 12.27
CA LEU A 48 -9.62 -28.96 11.24
C LEU A 48 -9.47 -30.13 10.26
N VAL A 49 -9.38 -29.84 8.97
CA VAL A 49 -9.22 -30.81 7.88
C VAL A 49 -8.12 -30.35 6.93
N ARG A 50 -7.48 -31.29 6.23
CA ARG A 50 -6.56 -31.01 5.12
C ARG A 50 -7.25 -31.39 3.81
N VAL A 51 -7.40 -30.44 2.90
CA VAL A 51 -8.22 -30.55 1.68
C VAL A 51 -7.31 -30.53 0.44
N GLY A 52 -7.50 -31.49 -0.46
CA GLY A 52 -6.76 -31.54 -1.73
C GLY A 52 -5.40 -32.21 -1.63
N HIS A 53 -4.80 -32.43 -2.79
CA HIS A 53 -3.43 -32.95 -2.91
C HIS A 53 -2.37 -31.97 -2.37
N GLU A 54 -2.68 -30.67 -2.34
CA GLU A 54 -1.87 -29.63 -1.69
C GLU A 54 -2.09 -29.57 -0.15
N ALA A 55 -2.95 -30.42 0.43
CA ALA A 55 -3.23 -30.46 1.87
C ALA A 55 -3.62 -29.10 2.50
N LEU A 56 -4.44 -28.33 1.79
CA LEU A 56 -4.90 -27.00 2.19
C LEU A 56 -5.64 -27.04 3.52
N VAL A 57 -5.36 -26.10 4.42
CA VAL A 57 -6.00 -26.05 5.74
C VAL A 57 -7.46 -25.61 5.61
N GLY A 58 -8.39 -26.33 6.24
CA GLY A 58 -9.81 -25.95 6.35
C GLY A 58 -10.46 -26.39 7.65
N GLU A 59 -11.71 -25.96 7.88
CA GLU A 59 -12.51 -26.29 9.07
C GLU A 59 -13.91 -26.78 8.69
N VAL A 60 -14.44 -27.79 9.38
CA VAL A 60 -15.82 -28.28 9.23
C VAL A 60 -16.81 -27.29 9.85
N ILE A 61 -17.73 -26.75 9.05
CA ILE A 61 -18.68 -25.71 9.47
C ILE A 61 -20.16 -26.14 9.43
N ARG A 62 -20.49 -27.23 8.74
CA ARG A 62 -21.85 -27.83 8.71
C ARG A 62 -21.74 -29.31 8.35
N ILE A 63 -22.62 -30.15 8.91
CA ILE A 63 -22.66 -31.59 8.63
C ILE A 63 -24.10 -31.99 8.26
N GLU A 64 -24.25 -32.69 7.14
CA GLU A 64 -25.53 -33.16 6.58
C GLU A 64 -25.42 -34.64 6.20
N GLY A 65 -25.71 -35.53 7.17
CA GLY A 65 -25.55 -36.96 6.99
C GLY A 65 -24.08 -37.34 6.80
N ASP A 66 -23.73 -37.84 5.62
CA ASP A 66 -22.35 -38.21 5.25
C ASP A 66 -21.59 -37.10 4.51
N LYS A 67 -22.22 -35.93 4.31
CA LYS A 67 -21.58 -34.75 3.71
C LYS A 67 -21.21 -33.73 4.76
N ALA A 68 -20.03 -33.15 4.64
CA ALA A 68 -19.60 -32.03 5.46
C ALA A 68 -19.31 -30.81 4.57
N THR A 69 -19.80 -29.65 4.97
CA THR A 69 -19.40 -28.36 4.43
C THR A 69 -18.17 -27.87 5.19
N LEU A 70 -17.14 -27.52 4.44
CA LEU A 70 -15.81 -27.14 4.88
C LEU A 70 -15.56 -25.69 4.45
N GLN A 71 -14.94 -24.91 5.31
CA GLN A 71 -14.42 -23.59 5.03
C GLN A 71 -12.91 -23.68 4.91
N VAL A 72 -12.37 -23.41 3.73
CA VAL A 72 -10.91 -23.48 3.48
C VAL A 72 -10.28 -22.14 3.86
N TYR A 73 -9.18 -22.21 4.63
CA TYR A 73 -8.39 -21.05 5.08
C TYR A 73 -7.38 -20.56 4.04
N GLU A 74 -7.21 -21.33 2.97
CA GLU A 74 -6.34 -21.07 1.83
C GLU A 74 -7.16 -20.88 0.53
N GLU A 75 -6.50 -20.48 -0.55
CA GLU A 75 -7.16 -20.32 -1.85
C GLU A 75 -7.50 -21.69 -2.46
N THR A 76 -8.78 -21.90 -2.81
CA THR A 76 -9.29 -23.17 -3.35
C THR A 76 -9.03 -23.37 -4.85
N ALA A 77 -8.35 -22.43 -5.51
CA ALA A 77 -8.14 -22.43 -6.94
C ALA A 77 -7.26 -23.61 -7.40
N GLY A 78 -7.87 -24.59 -8.06
CA GLY A 78 -7.17 -25.81 -8.51
C GLY A 78 -7.58 -27.08 -7.78
N LEU A 79 -8.36 -27.00 -6.69
CA LEU A 79 -9.05 -28.16 -6.12
C LEU A 79 -10.02 -28.76 -7.14
N THR A 80 -10.06 -30.09 -7.24
CA THR A 80 -10.98 -30.81 -8.14
C THR A 80 -11.96 -31.72 -7.40
N VAL A 81 -13.01 -32.16 -8.09
CA VAL A 81 -13.98 -33.11 -7.53
C VAL A 81 -13.37 -34.51 -7.53
N GLY A 82 -13.36 -35.15 -6.36
CA GLY A 82 -12.65 -36.41 -6.11
C GLY A 82 -11.32 -36.25 -5.38
N ASP A 83 -10.85 -35.02 -5.16
CA ASP A 83 -9.68 -34.74 -4.32
C ASP A 83 -9.87 -35.28 -2.89
N PRO A 84 -8.83 -35.79 -2.22
CA PRO A 84 -8.94 -36.32 -0.85
C PRO A 84 -9.12 -35.23 0.20
N VAL A 85 -9.79 -35.57 1.30
CA VAL A 85 -9.92 -34.71 2.50
C VAL A 85 -9.57 -35.53 3.75
N LEU A 86 -8.50 -35.16 4.44
CA LEU A 86 -8.06 -35.82 5.68
C LEU A 86 -8.67 -35.14 6.91
N LYS A 87 -9.29 -35.94 7.78
CA LYS A 87 -9.82 -35.55 9.10
C LYS A 87 -8.68 -35.52 10.14
N SER A 88 -8.55 -34.43 10.92
CA SER A 88 -7.48 -34.32 11.93
C SER A 88 -7.91 -34.73 13.36
N GLY A 89 -9.22 -34.86 13.59
CA GLY A 89 -9.82 -35.11 14.90
C GLY A 89 -9.67 -33.96 15.91
N LYS A 90 -9.15 -32.80 15.51
CA LYS A 90 -8.84 -31.67 16.41
C LYS A 90 -9.37 -30.35 15.85
N PRO A 91 -9.84 -29.41 16.68
CA PRO A 91 -10.22 -28.07 16.22
C PRO A 91 -9.00 -27.20 15.92
N LEU A 92 -9.21 -26.10 15.19
CA LEU A 92 -8.18 -25.07 14.98
C LEU A 92 -7.61 -24.62 16.35
N SER A 93 -6.31 -24.80 16.52
CA SER A 93 -5.61 -24.63 17.79
C SER A 93 -4.28 -23.92 17.59
N ALA A 94 -3.92 -23.04 18.51
CA ALA A 94 -2.65 -22.33 18.52
C ALA A 94 -1.59 -23.11 19.32
N GLU A 95 -0.34 -23.12 18.83
CA GLU A 95 0.84 -23.52 19.62
C GLU A 95 1.23 -22.33 20.53
N LEU A 96 1.38 -22.57 21.84
CA LEU A 96 1.65 -21.55 22.85
C LEU A 96 2.89 -21.95 23.68
N GLY A 97 3.91 -21.09 23.72
CA GLY A 97 5.18 -21.37 24.39
C GLY A 97 6.20 -20.24 24.17
N PRO A 98 7.47 -20.43 24.56
CA PRO A 98 8.54 -19.47 24.30
C PRO A 98 8.88 -19.44 22.79
N GLY A 99 9.16 -18.25 22.26
CA GLY A 99 9.29 -17.99 20.82
C GLY A 99 8.03 -17.40 20.19
N LEU A 100 7.03 -16.99 20.98
CA LEU A 100 5.88 -16.21 20.48
C LEU A 100 6.22 -14.71 20.36
N SER A 101 7.09 -14.20 21.24
CA SER A 101 7.55 -12.82 21.17
C SER A 101 8.36 -12.57 19.91
N SER A 102 8.28 -11.35 19.37
CA SER A 102 9.08 -10.90 18.21
C SER A 102 8.83 -11.65 16.90
N ASN A 103 7.87 -12.57 16.88
CA ASN A 103 7.45 -13.28 15.69
C ASN A 103 6.22 -12.63 15.04
N ILE A 104 6.14 -12.84 13.71
CA ILE A 104 5.09 -12.34 12.83
C ILE A 104 4.40 -13.55 12.21
N PHE A 105 3.14 -13.73 12.56
CA PHE A 105 2.32 -14.87 12.16
C PHE A 105 1.30 -14.49 11.09
N ASP A 106 0.87 -15.44 10.28
CA ASP A 106 -0.36 -15.32 9.48
C ASP A 106 -1.63 -15.60 10.32
N GLY A 107 -2.81 -15.52 9.68
CA GLY A 107 -4.09 -15.75 10.36
C GLY A 107 -4.28 -17.14 10.99
N ILE A 108 -3.51 -18.15 10.55
CA ILE A 108 -3.52 -19.53 11.09
C ILE A 108 -2.23 -19.87 11.87
N GLN A 109 -1.50 -18.84 12.33
CA GLN A 109 -0.31 -18.94 13.17
C GLN A 109 0.97 -19.47 12.50
N ARG A 110 1.11 -19.40 11.17
CA ARG A 110 2.38 -19.73 10.50
C ARG A 110 3.35 -18.54 10.48
N PRO A 111 4.64 -18.71 10.83
CA PRO A 111 5.60 -17.61 10.87
C PRO A 111 6.03 -17.17 9.46
N LEU A 112 5.72 -15.92 9.10
CA LEU A 112 5.95 -15.39 7.74
C LEU A 112 7.43 -15.41 7.33
N LYS A 113 8.33 -15.14 8.28
CA LYS A 113 9.78 -15.19 8.06
C LYS A 113 10.25 -16.60 7.68
N THR A 114 9.79 -17.62 8.40
CA THR A 114 10.14 -19.02 8.11
C THR A 114 9.51 -19.51 6.80
N ILE A 115 8.29 -19.05 6.47
CA ILE A 115 7.69 -19.30 5.15
C ILE A 115 8.59 -18.75 4.04
N GLN A 116 9.07 -17.50 4.15
CA GLN A 116 9.97 -16.88 3.17
C GLN A 116 11.31 -17.64 3.07
N GLU A 117 11.90 -18.02 4.21
CA GLU A 117 13.16 -18.77 4.27
C GLU A 117 13.03 -20.18 3.64
N VAL A 118 11.89 -20.85 3.80
CA VAL A 118 11.63 -22.19 3.23
C VAL A 118 11.23 -22.11 1.75
N SER A 119 10.41 -21.13 1.36
CA SER A 119 9.93 -20.98 -0.02
C SER A 119 10.96 -20.35 -0.96
N GLN A 120 11.91 -19.58 -0.42
CA GLN A 120 12.83 -18.71 -1.17
C GLN A 120 12.09 -17.78 -2.15
N SER A 121 10.87 -17.37 -1.78
CA SER A 121 9.94 -16.58 -2.60
C SER A 121 9.32 -15.45 -1.77
N ILE A 122 8.94 -14.37 -2.46
CA ILE A 122 8.13 -13.29 -1.88
C ILE A 122 6.65 -13.67 -1.72
N TYR A 123 6.22 -14.77 -2.33
CA TYR A 123 4.85 -15.28 -2.24
C TYR A 123 4.76 -16.45 -1.24
N ILE A 124 3.65 -16.51 -0.52
CA ILE A 124 3.30 -17.65 0.35
C ILE A 124 2.78 -18.78 -0.55
N PRO A 125 3.44 -19.95 -0.63
CA PRO A 125 2.93 -21.08 -1.38
C PRO A 125 1.67 -21.65 -0.72
N ARG A 126 0.72 -22.13 -1.52
CA ARG A 126 -0.44 -22.87 -1.01
C ARG A 126 0.01 -24.21 -0.44
N GLY A 127 -0.71 -24.70 0.57
CA GLY A 127 -0.43 -25.97 1.23
C GLY A 127 0.83 -25.96 2.10
N ILE A 128 1.49 -24.81 2.29
CA ILE A 128 2.73 -24.76 3.06
C ILE A 128 2.47 -25.01 4.55
N ASP A 129 2.98 -26.12 5.04
CA ASP A 129 2.93 -26.49 6.45
C ASP A 129 4.26 -26.11 7.12
N THR A 130 4.21 -25.15 8.03
CA THR A 130 5.36 -24.71 8.84
C THR A 130 4.93 -24.69 10.31
N PRO A 131 5.79 -25.16 11.24
CA PRO A 131 5.46 -25.12 12.67
C PRO A 131 5.39 -23.67 13.15
N ALA A 132 4.51 -23.39 14.11
CA ALA A 132 4.33 -22.03 14.62
C ALA A 132 5.54 -21.61 15.47
N LEU A 133 6.07 -22.52 16.30
CA LEU A 133 7.30 -22.31 17.06
C LEU A 133 8.47 -23.08 16.43
N ASP A 134 9.67 -22.49 16.45
CA ASP A 134 10.88 -23.16 15.97
C ASP A 134 11.30 -24.29 16.93
N LYS A 135 11.09 -25.53 16.48
CA LYS A 135 11.40 -26.76 17.21
C LYS A 135 12.91 -27.06 17.27
N ARG A 136 13.76 -26.26 16.62
CA ARG A 136 15.22 -26.39 16.63
C ARG A 136 15.91 -25.46 17.64
N LEU A 137 15.21 -24.43 18.12
CA LEU A 137 15.82 -23.42 18.98
C LEU A 137 15.84 -23.89 20.45
N GLU A 138 17.02 -23.84 21.05
CA GLU A 138 17.24 -24.21 22.45
C GLU A 138 17.02 -23.01 23.38
N TRP A 139 16.20 -23.21 24.41
CA TRP A 139 15.92 -22.24 25.46
C TRP A 139 16.57 -22.65 26.79
N GLU A 140 17.08 -21.69 27.57
CA GLU A 140 17.52 -21.95 28.93
C GLU A 140 16.30 -22.02 29.87
N PHE A 141 16.03 -23.22 30.38
CA PHE A 141 14.91 -23.53 31.27
C PHE A 141 15.40 -23.66 32.71
N GLU A 142 14.69 -22.99 33.63
CA GLU A 142 14.93 -23.04 35.07
C GLU A 142 13.65 -23.47 35.82
N PRO A 143 13.63 -24.64 36.50
CA PRO A 143 12.44 -25.12 37.20
C PRO A 143 12.16 -24.29 38.47
N THR A 144 10.90 -23.92 38.71
CA THR A 144 10.46 -22.99 39.79
C THR A 144 10.38 -23.63 41.18
N GLY A 145 11.14 -24.70 41.43
CA GLY A 145 11.22 -25.38 42.72
C GLY A 145 10.25 -26.55 42.95
N VAL A 146 9.44 -26.91 41.94
CA VAL A 146 8.61 -28.13 41.91
C VAL A 146 9.49 -29.38 41.98
N LYS A 147 9.08 -30.38 42.78
CA LYS A 147 9.81 -31.63 43.00
C LYS A 147 9.00 -32.85 42.58
N VAL A 148 9.72 -33.94 42.31
CA VAL A 148 9.12 -35.28 42.15
C VAL A 148 8.37 -35.65 43.44
N GLY A 149 7.09 -36.01 43.29
CA GLY A 149 6.17 -36.26 44.39
C GLY A 149 5.22 -35.10 44.73
N ASP A 150 5.45 -33.88 44.23
CA ASP A 150 4.53 -32.76 44.43
C ASP A 150 3.27 -32.93 43.57
N HIS A 151 2.13 -32.45 44.07
CA HIS A 151 0.88 -32.38 43.30
C HIS A 151 0.81 -31.08 42.50
N VAL A 152 0.49 -31.19 41.21
CA VAL A 152 0.30 -30.05 40.29
C VAL A 152 -1.07 -30.10 39.62
N ALA A 153 -1.62 -28.93 39.35
CA ALA A 153 -2.86 -28.69 38.63
C ALA A 153 -2.64 -27.76 37.43
N GLY A 154 -3.63 -27.68 36.54
CA GLY A 154 -3.60 -26.79 35.39
C GLY A 154 -3.35 -25.33 35.79
N GLY A 155 -2.47 -24.66 35.05
CA GLY A 155 -2.04 -23.28 35.33
C GLY A 155 -0.89 -23.16 36.34
N ASP A 156 -0.47 -24.23 37.01
CA ASP A 156 0.70 -24.19 37.91
C ASP A 156 1.98 -23.91 37.10
N VAL A 157 2.78 -22.95 37.55
CA VAL A 157 4.09 -22.62 36.93
C VAL A 157 5.14 -23.57 37.48
N PHE A 158 5.67 -24.44 36.62
CA PHE A 158 6.69 -25.44 36.98
C PHE A 158 8.11 -25.09 36.49
N GLY A 159 8.24 -24.06 35.65
CA GLY A 159 9.53 -23.50 35.25
C GLY A 159 9.41 -22.15 34.57
N THR A 160 10.55 -21.52 34.37
CA THR A 160 10.71 -20.24 33.67
C THR A 160 11.76 -20.35 32.57
N VAL A 161 11.52 -19.64 31.47
CA VAL A 161 12.45 -19.48 30.34
C VAL A 161 12.79 -18.01 30.16
N PHE A 162 14.05 -17.71 29.87
CA PHE A 162 14.44 -16.37 29.41
C PHE A 162 14.16 -16.24 27.91
N GLU A 163 13.20 -15.39 27.54
CA GLU A 163 12.84 -15.17 26.12
C GLU A 163 13.59 -13.95 25.54
N ASN A 164 13.57 -12.80 26.23
CA ASN A 164 14.31 -11.59 25.84
C ASN A 164 14.48 -10.59 27.01
N SER A 165 15.06 -9.40 26.74
CA SER A 165 15.36 -8.39 27.77
C SER A 165 14.13 -7.83 28.49
N LEU A 166 13.00 -7.70 27.77
CA LEU A 166 11.71 -7.21 28.30
C LEU A 166 10.90 -8.34 28.94
N LEU A 167 10.91 -9.53 28.32
CA LEU A 167 10.30 -10.77 28.82
C LEU A 167 11.36 -11.70 29.43
N ARG A 168 11.98 -11.24 30.53
CA ARG A 168 13.04 -12.00 31.23
C ARG A 168 12.56 -13.35 31.78
N ASN A 169 11.29 -13.42 32.17
CA ASN A 169 10.66 -14.61 32.75
C ASN A 169 9.39 -14.95 31.95
N HIS A 170 9.52 -15.86 30.98
CA HIS A 170 8.39 -16.54 30.35
C HIS A 170 7.98 -17.72 31.24
N ASN A 171 6.79 -17.67 31.82
CA ASN A 171 6.32 -18.65 32.79
C ASN A 171 5.75 -19.90 32.07
N ILE A 172 6.41 -21.05 32.22
CA ILE A 172 5.96 -22.32 31.66
C ILE A 172 4.96 -22.97 32.63
N MET A 173 3.72 -23.13 32.16
CA MET A 173 2.56 -23.55 32.95
C MET A 173 2.07 -24.94 32.56
N VAL A 174 1.61 -25.73 33.53
CA VAL A 174 0.88 -26.98 33.27
C VAL A 174 -0.38 -26.68 32.44
N PRO A 175 -0.69 -27.43 31.36
CA PRO A 175 -1.89 -27.20 30.55
C PRO A 175 -3.18 -27.21 31.40
N PRO A 176 -4.18 -26.34 31.15
CA PRO A 176 -5.31 -26.15 32.07
C PRO A 176 -6.15 -27.40 32.38
N ASN A 177 -6.18 -28.37 31.46
CA ASN A 177 -6.94 -29.61 31.60
C ASN A 177 -6.15 -30.74 32.30
N ALA A 178 -4.85 -30.52 32.57
CA ALA A 178 -3.98 -31.50 33.20
C ALA A 178 -3.94 -31.30 34.73
N ARG A 179 -3.78 -32.41 35.45
CA ARG A 179 -3.52 -32.48 36.89
C ARG A 179 -2.80 -33.79 37.19
N GLY A 180 -2.02 -33.86 38.25
CA GLY A 180 -1.36 -35.11 38.64
C GLY A 180 -0.29 -34.91 39.70
N THR A 181 0.42 -36.00 40.01
CA THR A 181 1.61 -35.99 40.86
C THR A 181 2.84 -36.04 39.96
N VAL A 182 3.83 -35.18 40.20
CA VAL A 182 5.04 -35.10 39.36
C VAL A 182 5.87 -36.37 39.54
N THR A 183 6.08 -37.10 38.45
CA THR A 183 6.96 -38.31 38.42
C THR A 183 8.37 -37.97 37.97
N TYR A 184 8.50 -36.98 37.08
CA TYR A 184 9.78 -36.53 36.53
C TYR A 184 9.73 -35.04 36.17
N ILE A 185 10.83 -34.33 36.41
CA ILE A 185 11.04 -32.95 35.98
C ILE A 185 12.51 -32.78 35.55
N VAL A 186 12.75 -32.04 34.48
CA VAL A 186 14.13 -31.80 33.99
C VAL A 186 14.89 -30.83 34.90
N PRO A 187 16.23 -31.02 35.07
CA PRO A 187 17.07 -30.05 35.76
C PRO A 187 17.23 -28.76 34.93
N ARG A 188 17.79 -27.70 35.52
CA ARG A 188 18.15 -26.48 34.78
C ARG A 188 19.12 -26.82 33.63
N GLY A 189 18.83 -26.35 32.43
CA GLY A 189 19.59 -26.69 31.24
C GLY A 189 19.03 -26.04 29.96
N ARG A 190 19.59 -26.43 28.83
CA ARG A 190 19.09 -26.04 27.49
C ARG A 190 18.27 -27.16 26.90
N TYR A 191 17.07 -26.83 26.43
CA TYR A 191 16.13 -27.76 25.82
C TYR A 191 15.32 -27.04 24.73
N THR A 192 14.79 -27.79 23.78
CA THR A 192 13.88 -27.28 22.75
C THR A 192 12.43 -27.21 23.25
N VAL A 193 11.57 -26.51 22.53
CA VAL A 193 10.12 -26.45 22.83
C VAL A 193 9.40 -27.80 22.71
N ALA A 194 10.01 -28.77 22.02
CA ALA A 194 9.47 -30.12 21.80
C ALA A 194 9.95 -31.14 22.85
N ASP A 195 10.96 -30.81 23.66
CA ASP A 195 11.48 -31.73 24.68
C ASP A 195 10.51 -31.88 25.86
N ILE A 196 10.46 -33.10 26.41
CA ILE A 196 9.63 -33.43 27.57
C ILE A 196 10.29 -32.87 28.83
N VAL A 197 9.67 -31.83 29.41
CA VAL A 197 10.20 -31.12 30.59
C VAL A 197 9.57 -31.59 31.90
N LEU A 198 8.36 -32.15 31.86
CA LEU A 198 7.60 -32.59 33.03
C LEU A 198 6.78 -33.85 32.68
N GLU A 199 6.77 -34.84 33.57
CA GLU A 199 5.82 -35.96 33.54
C GLU A 199 4.98 -35.98 34.82
N THR A 200 3.69 -36.25 34.68
CA THR A 200 2.71 -36.27 35.77
C THR A 200 1.84 -37.52 35.71
N GLU A 201 1.67 -38.21 36.84
CA GLU A 201 0.75 -39.35 36.97
C GLU A 201 -0.58 -38.93 37.58
N PHE A 202 -1.69 -39.34 36.97
CA PHE A 202 -3.04 -39.22 37.52
C PHE A 202 -3.86 -40.46 37.20
N GLU A 203 -4.49 -41.07 38.23
CA GLU A 203 -5.31 -42.28 38.11
C GLU A 203 -4.62 -43.45 37.35
N GLY A 204 -3.29 -43.56 37.45
CA GLY A 204 -2.48 -44.59 36.78
C GLY A 204 -2.12 -44.28 35.32
N VAL A 205 -2.48 -43.09 34.81
CA VAL A 205 -2.10 -42.60 33.48
C VAL A 205 -0.98 -41.56 33.62
N THR A 206 0.16 -41.84 32.98
CA THR A 206 1.30 -40.90 32.91
C THR A 206 1.15 -39.96 31.71
N SER A 207 0.94 -38.67 31.98
CA SER A 207 0.91 -37.59 30.98
C SER A 207 2.28 -36.92 30.87
N LYS A 208 2.70 -36.60 29.64
CA LYS A 208 3.97 -35.91 29.34
C LYS A 208 3.68 -34.48 28.89
N HIS A 209 4.45 -33.52 29.39
CA HIS A 209 4.32 -32.10 29.05
C HIS A 209 5.66 -31.55 28.53
N THR A 210 5.59 -30.76 27.46
CA THR A 210 6.73 -30.01 26.90
C THR A 210 6.62 -28.53 27.33
N MET A 211 7.52 -27.66 26.87
CA MET A 211 7.38 -26.21 27.09
C MET A 211 6.25 -25.57 26.27
N MET A 212 5.76 -26.28 25.24
CA MET A 212 4.72 -25.84 24.33
C MET A 212 3.40 -26.54 24.66
N GLN A 213 2.32 -25.76 24.78
CA GLN A 213 0.95 -26.28 24.88
C GLN A 213 0.16 -25.95 23.62
N VAL A 214 -0.78 -26.81 23.24
CA VAL A 214 -1.70 -26.55 22.11
C VAL A 214 -3.08 -26.21 22.68
N TRP A 215 -3.69 -25.10 22.25
CA TRP A 215 -4.98 -24.65 22.77
C TRP A 215 -5.96 -24.23 21.66
N PRO A 216 -7.23 -24.72 21.65
CA PRO A 216 -8.22 -24.35 20.64
C PRO A 216 -8.55 -22.86 20.63
N VAL A 217 -8.40 -22.18 19.49
CA VAL A 217 -8.50 -20.70 19.42
C VAL A 217 -9.91 -20.17 19.66
N ARG A 218 -10.93 -21.01 19.39
CA ARG A 218 -12.35 -20.71 19.62
C ARG A 218 -12.78 -20.89 21.08
N LEU A 219 -11.96 -21.50 21.95
CA LEU A 219 -12.26 -21.67 23.37
C LEU A 219 -11.47 -20.66 24.22
N PRO A 220 -12.14 -19.86 25.09
CA PRO A 220 -11.44 -18.97 26.00
C PRO A 220 -10.62 -19.78 27.02
N ARG A 221 -9.41 -19.31 27.33
CA ARG A 221 -8.57 -19.94 28.36
C ARG A 221 -9.18 -19.74 29.76
N PRO A 222 -9.29 -20.80 30.58
CA PRO A 222 -9.93 -20.73 31.89
C PRO A 222 -9.15 -19.85 32.87
N SER A 223 -9.88 -19.21 33.78
CA SER A 223 -9.33 -18.40 34.88
C SER A 223 -10.07 -18.73 36.17
N THR A 224 -9.48 -18.40 37.32
CA THR A 224 -10.08 -18.70 38.63
C THR A 224 -11.28 -17.80 38.94
N GLU A 225 -11.14 -16.51 38.69
CA GLU A 225 -12.19 -15.51 38.88
C GLU A 225 -11.94 -14.28 37.97
N LYS A 226 -13.01 -13.70 37.42
CA LYS A 226 -12.97 -12.37 36.80
C LYS A 226 -13.02 -11.31 37.91
N LEU A 227 -12.15 -10.31 37.82
CA LEU A 227 -12.03 -9.20 38.78
C LEU A 227 -12.45 -7.89 38.12
N ALA A 228 -12.92 -6.93 38.93
CA ALA A 228 -13.10 -5.56 38.47
C ALA A 228 -11.73 -4.93 38.13
N ALA A 229 -11.66 -4.23 37.00
CA ALA A 229 -10.48 -3.48 36.61
C ALA A 229 -10.47 -2.11 37.30
N ASP A 230 -9.42 -1.87 38.09
CA ASP A 230 -9.23 -0.75 39.02
C ASP A 230 -8.01 0.13 38.65
N HIS A 231 -7.18 -0.32 37.70
CA HIS A 231 -5.97 0.36 37.24
C HIS A 231 -6.18 0.93 35.84
N PRO A 232 -5.81 2.19 35.55
CA PRO A 232 -5.93 2.76 34.22
C PRO A 232 -4.93 2.12 33.24
N LEU A 233 -5.38 1.98 31.99
CA LEU A 233 -4.52 1.77 30.84
C LEU A 233 -4.10 3.16 30.35
N LEU A 234 -2.89 3.57 30.68
CA LEU A 234 -2.34 4.85 30.23
C LEU A 234 -1.97 4.71 28.75
N THR A 235 -2.46 5.61 27.92
CA THR A 235 -2.23 5.64 26.46
C THR A 235 -1.12 6.61 26.08
N GLY A 236 -0.80 7.57 26.96
CA GLY A 236 0.12 8.66 26.68
C GLY A 236 -0.53 9.83 25.92
N GLN A 237 -1.82 9.74 25.58
CA GLN A 237 -2.58 10.77 24.88
C GLN A 237 -3.50 11.51 25.86
N ARG A 238 -3.33 12.84 25.98
CA ARG A 238 -4.04 13.69 26.94
C ARG A 238 -5.55 13.53 26.89
N VAL A 239 -6.15 13.55 25.70
CA VAL A 239 -7.61 13.43 25.54
C VAL A 239 -8.14 12.06 25.95
N LEU A 240 -7.40 10.98 25.68
CA LEU A 240 -7.81 9.62 26.00
C LEU A 240 -7.66 9.36 27.51
N ASP A 241 -6.50 9.68 28.07
CA ASP A 241 -6.20 9.45 29.49
C ASP A 241 -6.98 10.39 30.43
N ALA A 242 -7.35 11.59 29.96
CA ALA A 242 -8.11 12.54 30.76
C ALA A 242 -9.64 12.42 30.62
N LEU A 243 -10.17 12.47 29.39
CA LEU A 243 -11.62 12.60 29.17
C LEU A 243 -12.34 11.26 28.99
N PHE A 244 -11.65 10.24 28.46
CA PHE A 244 -12.22 8.94 28.08
C PHE A 244 -11.34 7.76 28.47
N PRO A 245 -10.88 7.66 29.74
CA PRO A 245 -9.86 6.70 30.14
C PRO A 245 -10.33 5.25 29.95
N CYS A 246 -9.38 4.39 29.60
CA CYS A 246 -9.54 2.94 29.61
C CYS A 246 -8.82 2.34 30.84
N VAL A 247 -9.09 1.07 31.12
CA VAL A 247 -8.54 0.30 32.25
C VAL A 247 -7.76 -0.91 31.76
N GLN A 248 -6.81 -1.39 32.55
CA GLN A 248 -6.11 -2.65 32.28
C GLN A 248 -7.10 -3.82 32.44
N GLY A 249 -7.46 -4.47 31.34
CA GLY A 249 -8.60 -5.40 31.27
C GLY A 249 -9.85 -4.81 30.63
N GLY A 250 -9.80 -3.58 30.11
CA GLY A 250 -10.94 -2.87 29.54
C GLY A 250 -11.26 -3.26 28.09
N THR A 251 -12.43 -2.80 27.63
CA THR A 251 -12.89 -2.93 26.23
C THR A 251 -13.13 -1.56 25.64
N THR A 252 -12.44 -1.28 24.53
CA THR A 252 -12.49 0.00 23.82
C THR A 252 -12.79 -0.23 22.34
N ALA A 253 -13.65 0.60 21.77
CA ALA A 253 -13.77 0.74 20.32
C ALA A 253 -13.26 2.11 19.84
N ILE A 254 -12.55 2.10 18.72
CA ILE A 254 -12.11 3.29 17.98
C ILE A 254 -12.79 3.29 16.61
N PRO A 255 -14.05 3.77 16.50
CA PRO A 255 -14.66 3.99 15.20
C PRO A 255 -14.16 5.29 14.58
N GLY A 256 -13.95 5.26 13.28
CA GLY A 256 -13.66 6.45 12.51
C GLY A 256 -13.61 6.15 11.02
N ALA A 257 -13.81 7.18 10.20
CA ALA A 257 -13.56 7.07 8.78
C ALA A 257 -12.07 6.76 8.50
N PHE A 258 -11.76 6.42 7.25
CA PHE A 258 -10.38 6.27 6.78
C PHE A 258 -9.65 7.63 6.85
N GLY A 259 -8.33 7.60 7.05
CA GLY A 259 -7.51 8.81 7.26
C GLY A 259 -7.71 9.57 8.59
N CYS A 260 -8.60 9.13 9.50
CA CYS A 260 -8.85 9.85 10.76
C CYS A 260 -7.77 9.64 11.84
N GLY A 261 -6.75 8.81 11.61
CA GLY A 261 -5.67 8.54 12.57
C GLY A 261 -5.91 7.35 13.52
N LYS A 262 -6.76 6.38 13.15
CA LYS A 262 -6.97 5.13 13.93
C LYS A 262 -5.64 4.40 14.16
N THR A 263 -4.92 4.11 13.07
CA THR A 263 -3.62 3.42 13.06
C THR A 263 -2.58 4.18 13.88
N VAL A 264 -2.57 5.51 13.83
CA VAL A 264 -1.68 6.36 14.65
C VAL A 264 -1.96 6.21 16.15
N ILE A 265 -3.24 6.13 16.56
CA ILE A 265 -3.61 5.88 17.97
C ILE A 265 -3.20 4.45 18.37
N SER A 266 -3.45 3.45 17.53
CA SER A 266 -3.01 2.05 17.74
C SER A 266 -1.48 1.93 17.88
N GLN A 267 -0.73 2.65 17.04
CA GLN A 267 0.73 2.70 17.08
C GLN A 267 1.22 3.39 18.35
N SER A 268 0.64 4.54 18.71
CA SER A 268 0.94 5.27 19.95
C SER A 268 0.68 4.43 21.20
N LEU A 269 -0.44 3.69 21.24
CA LEU A 269 -0.76 2.74 22.30
C LEU A 269 0.28 1.61 22.40
N SER A 270 0.76 1.10 21.26
CA SER A 270 1.80 0.07 21.22
C SER A 270 3.17 0.59 21.71
N LYS A 271 3.49 1.85 21.42
CA LYS A 271 4.74 2.49 21.87
C LYS A 271 4.70 2.79 23.37
N TYR A 272 3.64 3.43 23.85
CA TYR A 272 3.66 4.13 25.13
C TYR A 272 2.72 3.58 26.21
N SER A 273 1.91 2.54 25.93
CA SER A 273 1.05 2.00 26.97
C SER A 273 1.82 1.30 28.09
N ASN A 274 1.25 1.34 29.30
CA ASN A 274 1.72 0.60 30.47
C ASN A 274 1.33 -0.89 30.41
N SER A 275 1.50 -1.51 29.24
CA SER A 275 1.23 -2.93 28.98
C SER A 275 2.55 -3.71 28.97
N ASP A 276 2.57 -4.87 29.62
CA ASP A 276 3.72 -5.79 29.61
C ASP A 276 3.93 -6.43 28.24
N PHE A 277 2.84 -6.67 27.52
CA PHE A 277 2.85 -7.35 26.22
C PHE A 277 1.77 -6.80 25.29
N ILE A 278 2.06 -6.79 23.99
CA ILE A 278 1.17 -6.27 22.95
C ILE A 278 0.92 -7.36 21.91
N VAL A 279 -0.35 -7.58 21.58
CA VAL A 279 -0.73 -8.42 20.43
C VAL A 279 -1.43 -7.54 19.43
N TYR A 280 -0.84 -7.38 18.25
CA TYR A 280 -1.36 -6.51 17.21
C TYR A 280 -1.75 -7.32 15.98
N VAL A 281 -2.98 -7.14 15.50
CA VAL A 281 -3.55 -7.84 14.34
C VAL A 281 -3.87 -6.83 13.23
N GLY A 282 -3.35 -7.02 12.01
CA GLY A 282 -3.46 -6.05 10.89
C GLY A 282 -3.17 -6.60 9.48
N CYS A 283 -3.29 -5.78 8.42
CA CYS A 283 -3.38 -6.22 7.00
C CYS A 283 -2.59 -5.36 5.93
N PHE A 284 -2.15 -5.97 4.78
CA PHE A 284 -1.82 -5.40 3.40
C PHE A 284 -0.30 -5.30 2.90
N ALA A 285 0.02 -5.11 1.57
CA ALA A 285 1.37 -5.35 0.89
C ALA A 285 1.93 -4.35 -0.22
N ALA A 286 2.67 -4.75 -1.31
CA ALA A 286 3.61 -3.90 -2.13
C ALA A 286 3.69 -4.13 -3.70
N GLY A 287 4.15 -3.13 -4.52
CA GLY A 287 4.77 -3.34 -5.87
C GLY A 287 4.27 -2.56 -7.13
N THR A 288 4.94 -1.48 -7.63
CA THR A 288 4.83 -0.86 -9.02
C THR A 288 5.95 0.19 -9.33
N PRO A 289 6.40 0.52 -10.58
CA PRO A 289 7.43 1.56 -10.86
C PRO A 289 6.94 2.99 -11.30
N VAL A 290 7.64 4.04 -10.85
CA VAL A 290 7.34 5.50 -11.04
C VAL A 290 8.60 6.33 -11.38
N MET A 291 8.46 7.45 -12.10
CA MET A 291 9.57 8.33 -12.49
C MET A 291 9.81 9.50 -11.53
N MET A 292 11.01 9.57 -10.98
CA MET A 292 11.46 10.64 -10.08
C MET A 292 11.89 11.89 -10.84
N ALA A 293 11.86 13.04 -10.16
CA ALA A 293 12.39 14.31 -10.67
C ALA A 293 13.89 14.24 -11.04
N SER A 294 14.63 13.28 -10.49
CA SER A 294 16.04 13.02 -10.83
C SER A 294 16.24 12.21 -12.13
N GLY A 295 15.18 11.93 -12.90
CA GLY A 295 15.25 11.07 -14.09
C GLY A 295 15.56 9.60 -13.80
N LYS A 296 15.39 9.14 -12.55
CA LYS A 296 15.47 7.72 -12.19
C LYS A 296 14.07 7.13 -12.06
N THR A 297 13.91 5.86 -12.42
CA THR A 297 12.71 5.11 -12.07
C THR A 297 12.93 4.43 -10.71
N GLN A 298 12.01 4.61 -9.78
CA GLN A 298 11.96 3.92 -8.49
C GLN A 298 10.67 3.10 -8.38
N ALA A 299 10.65 2.09 -7.52
CA ALA A 299 9.39 1.45 -7.18
C ALA A 299 8.59 2.39 -6.25
N VAL A 300 7.28 2.45 -6.41
CA VAL A 300 6.36 3.33 -5.68
C VAL A 300 6.27 2.97 -4.20
N GLU A 301 6.53 1.72 -3.84
CA GLU A 301 6.75 1.29 -2.45
C GLU A 301 8.11 1.70 -1.88
N THR A 302 9.00 2.29 -2.69
CA THR A 302 10.32 2.84 -2.31
C THR A 302 10.42 4.36 -2.51
N ILE A 303 9.31 5.02 -2.79
CA ILE A 303 9.19 6.49 -2.80
C ILE A 303 8.70 6.90 -1.41
N ASP A 304 9.31 7.94 -0.84
CA ASP A 304 8.97 8.48 0.49
C ASP A 304 8.21 9.82 0.42
N ILE A 305 7.55 10.19 1.52
CA ILE A 305 6.89 11.51 1.61
C ILE A 305 7.99 12.59 1.69
N GLY A 306 7.93 13.57 0.78
CA GLY A 306 8.97 14.57 0.56
C GLY A 306 9.90 14.27 -0.62
N ASP A 307 9.82 13.09 -1.22
CA ASP A 307 10.46 12.86 -2.52
C ASP A 307 9.79 13.68 -3.63
N GLN A 308 10.54 13.88 -4.72
CA GLN A 308 10.08 14.64 -5.87
C GLN A 308 9.87 13.72 -7.09
N VAL A 309 8.66 13.72 -7.65
CA VAL A 309 8.33 13.02 -8.90
C VAL A 309 8.23 14.00 -10.08
N MET A 310 8.32 13.48 -11.31
CA MET A 310 8.34 14.30 -12.52
C MET A 310 6.93 14.71 -12.97
N GLY A 311 6.64 16.02 -13.07
CA GLY A 311 5.36 16.57 -13.52
C GLY A 311 5.20 16.67 -15.06
N LYS A 312 3.99 17.02 -15.52
CA LYS A 312 3.61 17.17 -16.96
C LYS A 312 4.47 18.19 -17.72
N ASP A 313 4.95 19.21 -17.02
CA ASP A 313 5.76 20.32 -17.55
C ASP A 313 7.27 20.09 -17.40
N GLY A 314 7.69 18.92 -16.91
CA GLY A 314 9.08 18.62 -16.57
C GLY A 314 9.58 19.28 -15.30
N THR A 315 8.70 19.94 -14.52
CA THR A 315 9.08 20.50 -13.21
C THR A 315 8.79 19.49 -12.09
N PRO A 316 9.58 19.49 -11.00
CA PRO A 316 9.37 18.59 -9.87
C PRO A 316 8.00 18.77 -9.19
N ARG A 317 7.50 17.70 -8.57
CA ARG A 317 6.28 17.66 -7.77
C ARG A 317 6.56 16.95 -6.45
N ASP A 318 6.32 17.63 -5.33
CA ASP A 318 6.54 17.05 -4.01
C ASP A 318 5.45 16.01 -3.68
N VAL A 319 5.87 14.82 -3.26
CA VAL A 319 4.99 13.75 -2.78
C VAL A 319 4.56 14.08 -1.35
N VAL A 320 3.26 14.34 -1.16
CA VAL A 320 2.67 14.67 0.16
C VAL A 320 1.93 13.50 0.81
N GLY A 321 1.74 12.39 0.08
CA GLY A 321 1.13 11.17 0.61
C GLY A 321 1.32 9.98 -0.35
N LEU A 322 1.34 8.77 0.21
CA LEU A 322 1.62 7.52 -0.52
C LEU A 322 0.50 6.48 -0.35
N PRO A 323 -0.69 6.75 -0.89
CA PRO A 323 -1.88 5.96 -0.58
C PRO A 323 -2.02 4.72 -1.49
N SER A 324 -1.48 3.57 -1.08
CA SER A 324 -1.69 2.26 -1.72
C SER A 324 -2.96 1.56 -1.24
N GLY A 325 -3.58 0.64 -1.99
CA GLY A 325 -4.87 -0.02 -1.65
C GLY A 325 -5.17 -1.31 -2.41
N THR A 326 -6.28 -2.02 -2.11
CA THR A 326 -6.79 -3.14 -2.94
C THR A 326 -8.12 -2.76 -3.57
N ASP A 327 -8.22 -2.84 -4.88
CA ASP A 327 -9.39 -2.42 -5.69
C ASP A 327 -9.35 -3.15 -7.05
N THR A 328 -10.45 -3.15 -7.81
CA THR A 328 -10.52 -3.80 -9.13
C THR A 328 -9.47 -3.19 -10.04
N MET A 329 -8.57 -4.01 -10.59
CA MET A 329 -7.50 -3.49 -11.43
C MET A 329 -7.97 -3.35 -12.88
N TYR A 330 -7.35 -2.43 -13.61
CA TYR A 330 -7.56 -2.21 -15.03
C TYR A 330 -6.20 -2.20 -15.72
N LEU A 331 -6.05 -3.09 -16.70
CA LEU A 331 -4.91 -3.12 -17.60
C LEU A 331 -5.14 -2.09 -18.70
N VAL A 332 -4.39 -0.99 -18.64
CA VAL A 332 -4.32 -0.01 -19.73
C VAL A 332 -3.26 -0.49 -20.72
N SER A 333 -3.64 -0.65 -21.98
CA SER A 333 -2.76 -1.13 -23.04
C SER A 333 -2.85 -0.25 -24.29
N VAL A 334 -1.78 -0.16 -25.06
CA VAL A 334 -1.77 0.54 -26.35
C VAL A 334 -2.74 -0.15 -27.29
N LYS A 335 -3.70 0.60 -27.83
CA LYS A 335 -4.61 0.08 -28.83
C LYS A 335 -3.94 0.13 -30.21
N PRO A 336 -3.82 -1.02 -30.89
CA PRO A 336 -3.23 -1.07 -32.22
C PRO A 336 -4.01 -0.24 -33.24
N GLN A 337 -3.31 0.47 -34.13
CA GLN A 337 -3.95 1.31 -35.15
C GLN A 337 -4.26 0.50 -36.43
N HIS A 338 -3.59 -0.64 -36.63
CA HIS A 338 -3.78 -1.56 -37.74
C HIS A 338 -4.25 -2.96 -37.27
N GLN A 339 -5.11 -3.60 -38.07
CA GLN A 339 -5.85 -4.81 -37.69
C GLN A 339 -5.02 -6.10 -37.55
N ASN A 340 -3.71 -6.06 -37.84
CA ASN A 340 -2.81 -7.23 -37.83
C ASN A 340 -1.82 -7.23 -36.65
N GLU A 341 -1.90 -6.27 -35.74
CA GLU A 341 -1.00 -6.16 -34.59
C GLU A 341 -1.32 -7.26 -33.54
N ALA A 342 -0.29 -7.82 -32.90
CA ALA A 342 -0.45 -8.72 -31.76
C ALA A 342 -0.87 -7.93 -30.49
N ALA A 343 -1.22 -8.64 -29.41
CA ALA A 343 -1.69 -8.05 -28.15
C ALA A 343 -0.88 -6.79 -27.76
N GLY A 344 -1.61 -5.70 -27.52
CA GLY A 344 -1.05 -4.36 -27.37
C GLY A 344 -0.03 -4.26 -26.23
N GLU A 345 0.95 -3.37 -26.40
CA GLU A 345 1.92 -3.05 -25.36
C GLU A 345 1.20 -2.63 -24.08
N VAL A 346 1.50 -3.28 -22.96
CA VAL A 346 0.95 -2.90 -21.65
C VAL A 346 1.54 -1.55 -21.27
N LEU A 347 0.66 -0.57 -21.04
CA LEU A 347 1.06 0.75 -20.56
C LEU A 347 1.22 0.71 -19.04
N PHE A 348 0.16 0.41 -18.31
CA PHE A 348 0.21 0.27 -16.86
C PHE A 348 -1.04 -0.46 -16.35
N SER A 349 -0.94 -1.02 -15.15
CA SER A 349 -2.09 -1.46 -14.36
C SER A 349 -2.43 -0.38 -13.35
N CYS A 350 -3.67 0.11 -13.37
CA CYS A 350 -4.21 1.01 -12.36
C CYS A 350 -5.42 0.37 -11.66
N ASN A 351 -5.94 0.97 -10.61
CA ASN A 351 -7.18 0.54 -9.96
C ASN A 351 -8.42 1.27 -10.47
N ALA A 352 -9.61 0.79 -10.12
CA ALA A 352 -10.91 1.30 -10.56
C ALA A 352 -11.06 2.81 -10.34
N SER A 353 -10.67 3.28 -9.14
CA SER A 353 -10.76 4.70 -8.77
C SER A 353 -9.60 5.57 -9.30
N HIS A 354 -8.63 5.02 -10.03
CA HIS A 354 -7.56 5.79 -10.67
C HIS A 354 -8.11 6.75 -11.74
N LEU A 355 -7.69 8.01 -11.69
CA LEU A 355 -8.07 9.01 -12.69
C LEU A 355 -7.14 8.96 -13.90
N LEU A 356 -7.67 8.44 -15.02
CA LEU A 356 -6.97 8.44 -16.31
C LEU A 356 -6.97 9.84 -16.91
N VAL A 357 -5.80 10.32 -17.34
CA VAL A 357 -5.63 11.63 -18.01
C VAL A 357 -5.86 11.47 -19.52
N LEU A 358 -7.03 11.94 -19.97
CA LEU A 358 -7.53 11.71 -21.32
C LEU A 358 -7.62 12.99 -22.15
N VAL A 359 -7.42 12.82 -23.45
CA VAL A 359 -7.76 13.82 -24.46
C VAL A 359 -8.75 13.25 -25.48
N THR A 360 -9.84 13.98 -25.73
CA THR A 360 -10.82 13.66 -26.77
C THR A 360 -10.78 14.76 -27.84
N PRO A 361 -10.26 14.50 -29.04
CA PRO A 361 -10.30 15.46 -30.14
C PRO A 361 -11.75 15.80 -30.50
N GLN A 362 -12.03 17.08 -30.75
CA GLN A 362 -13.35 17.50 -31.23
C GLN A 362 -13.66 16.86 -32.59
N HIS A 363 -14.88 16.35 -32.75
CA HIS A 363 -15.34 15.71 -33.98
C HIS A 363 -16.69 16.31 -34.42
N VAL A 364 -16.65 17.37 -35.21
CA VAL A 364 -17.84 17.99 -35.81
C VAL A 364 -18.09 17.42 -37.21
N ARG A 365 -19.29 16.90 -37.46
CA ARG A 365 -19.71 16.40 -38.77
C ARG A 365 -21.16 16.76 -39.08
N MET A 366 -21.38 17.40 -40.23
CA MET A 366 -22.71 17.65 -40.80
C MET A 366 -23.14 16.48 -41.70
N THR A 367 -24.40 16.08 -41.61
CA THR A 367 -25.03 15.07 -42.49
C THR A 367 -26.47 15.44 -42.80
N THR A 368 -26.90 15.23 -44.04
CA THR A 368 -28.32 15.36 -44.44
C THR A 368 -28.91 13.96 -44.56
N HIS A 369 -30.01 13.69 -43.87
CA HIS A 369 -30.66 12.37 -43.89
C HIS A 369 -32.19 12.48 -43.73
N THR A 370 -32.89 11.38 -44.00
CA THR A 370 -34.35 11.30 -43.88
C THR A 370 -34.71 10.47 -42.65
N LEU A 371 -35.43 11.06 -41.70
CA LEU A 371 -35.90 10.39 -40.48
C LEU A 371 -37.43 10.45 -40.45
N HIS A 372 -38.09 9.30 -40.26
CA HIS A 372 -39.57 9.17 -40.24
C HIS A 372 -40.28 9.86 -41.43
N GLY A 373 -39.68 9.81 -42.62
CA GLY A 373 -40.23 10.41 -43.86
C GLY A 373 -39.95 11.90 -44.06
N LYS A 374 -39.40 12.61 -43.06
CA LYS A 374 -38.97 14.01 -43.18
C LYS A 374 -37.50 14.12 -43.52
N LYS A 375 -37.12 15.09 -44.37
CA LYS A 375 -35.70 15.43 -44.60
C LYS A 375 -35.19 16.39 -43.53
N GLN A 376 -33.99 16.14 -43.02
CA GLN A 376 -33.34 17.00 -42.03
C GLN A 376 -31.82 17.07 -42.23
N THR A 377 -31.25 18.24 -41.97
CA THR A 377 -29.80 18.42 -41.84
C THR A 377 -29.43 18.32 -40.37
N SER A 378 -28.40 17.55 -40.02
CA SER A 378 -27.98 17.33 -38.64
C SER A 378 -26.47 17.51 -38.47
N VAL A 379 -26.07 18.17 -37.38
CA VAL A 379 -24.68 18.33 -36.96
C VAL A 379 -24.44 17.46 -35.74
N THR A 380 -23.54 16.50 -35.88
CA THR A 380 -23.01 15.66 -34.80
C THR A 380 -21.70 16.27 -34.28
N TYR A 381 -21.54 16.39 -32.97
CA TYR A 381 -20.40 17.03 -32.30
C TYR A 381 -20.20 16.44 -30.89
N PHE A 382 -19.00 16.56 -30.32
CA PHE A 382 -18.77 16.19 -28.92
C PHE A 382 -19.03 17.39 -28.01
N ALA A 383 -19.69 17.13 -26.88
CA ALA A 383 -20.00 18.14 -25.88
C ALA A 383 -20.03 17.56 -24.46
N TRP A 384 -19.91 18.44 -23.47
CA TRP A 384 -20.04 18.13 -22.06
C TRP A 384 -21.49 17.82 -21.68
N HIS A 385 -21.70 16.69 -20.99
CA HIS A 385 -22.96 16.33 -20.35
C HIS A 385 -22.72 15.97 -18.88
N THR A 386 -23.63 16.42 -18.01
CA THR A 386 -23.61 16.08 -16.57
C THR A 386 -24.82 15.20 -16.29
N THR A 387 -24.61 14.01 -15.72
CA THR A 387 -25.72 13.10 -15.39
C THR A 387 -26.45 13.56 -14.12
N GLN A 388 -27.64 14.14 -14.29
CA GLN A 388 -28.61 14.39 -13.20
C GLN A 388 -29.84 13.46 -13.24
N ASP A 389 -30.11 12.82 -14.39
CA ASP A 389 -31.16 11.82 -14.54
C ASP A 389 -30.53 10.44 -14.77
N MET A 390 -30.81 9.49 -13.86
CA MET A 390 -30.92 8.02 -13.98
C MET A 390 -30.72 7.40 -12.60
N ALA A 391 -31.68 6.60 -12.12
CA ALA A 391 -31.72 6.11 -10.73
C ALA A 391 -30.81 4.88 -10.44
N GLU A 392 -29.77 4.63 -11.24
CA GLU A 392 -29.04 3.36 -11.25
C GLU A 392 -27.54 3.43 -10.87
N HIS A 393 -26.96 4.63 -10.67
CA HIS A 393 -25.52 4.77 -10.36
C HIS A 393 -25.24 5.55 -9.06
N HIS A 394 -25.41 4.87 -7.93
CA HIS A 394 -24.82 5.17 -6.61
C HIS A 394 -24.90 6.63 -6.07
N GLY A 395 -25.75 7.49 -6.63
CA GLY A 395 -25.97 8.87 -6.17
C GLY A 395 -24.87 9.88 -6.54
N GLN A 396 -23.97 9.54 -7.47
CA GLN A 396 -22.80 10.38 -7.80
C GLN A 396 -22.97 11.10 -9.16
N THR A 397 -22.76 12.42 -9.17
CA THR A 397 -22.88 13.26 -10.36
C THR A 397 -21.59 13.24 -11.18
N ILE A 398 -21.62 12.68 -12.39
CA ILE A 398 -20.44 12.53 -13.26
C ILE A 398 -20.56 13.44 -14.49
N ARG A 399 -19.45 14.07 -14.89
CA ARG A 399 -19.34 14.93 -16.07
C ARG A 399 -18.58 14.18 -17.17
N LEU A 400 -19.25 13.88 -18.29
CA LEU A 400 -18.72 13.08 -19.39
C LEU A 400 -18.77 13.84 -20.72
N VAL A 401 -17.87 13.50 -21.64
CA VAL A 401 -17.99 13.89 -23.05
C VAL A 401 -18.95 12.91 -23.74
N LYS A 402 -20.01 13.41 -24.38
CA LYS A 402 -20.99 12.59 -25.14
C LYS A 402 -21.19 13.08 -26.56
N LEU A 403 -21.63 12.17 -27.44
CA LEU A 403 -21.99 12.49 -28.81
C LEU A 403 -23.33 13.25 -28.84
N SER A 404 -23.25 14.56 -29.07
CA SER A 404 -24.42 15.43 -29.20
C SER A 404 -24.81 15.56 -30.67
N THR A 405 -26.11 15.51 -30.96
CA THR A 405 -26.64 15.74 -32.31
C THR A 405 -27.66 16.87 -32.26
N ARG A 406 -27.53 17.86 -33.14
CA ARG A 406 -28.53 18.91 -33.36
C ARG A 406 -29.05 18.80 -34.77
N SER A 407 -30.38 18.79 -34.93
CA SER A 407 -31.07 18.56 -36.20
C SER A 407 -32.00 19.71 -36.57
N TRP A 408 -32.08 20.01 -37.86
CA TRP A 408 -32.97 21.01 -38.45
C TRP A 408 -33.78 20.34 -39.56
N GLU A 409 -35.07 20.11 -39.31
CA GLU A 409 -36.02 19.61 -40.32
C GLU A 409 -36.21 20.65 -41.44
N HIS A 410 -36.12 20.21 -42.70
CA HIS A 410 -36.20 21.10 -43.87
C HIS A 410 -37.56 21.80 -43.96
N ASP A 411 -38.64 21.07 -43.68
CA ASP A 411 -40.02 21.55 -43.83
C ASP A 411 -40.36 22.69 -42.86
N THR A 412 -39.78 22.69 -41.66
CA THR A 412 -40.02 23.72 -40.63
C THR A 412 -39.01 24.87 -40.65
N HIS A 413 -37.85 24.69 -41.32
CA HIS A 413 -36.75 25.66 -41.29
C HIS A 413 -36.57 26.49 -42.56
N GLY A 414 -37.41 26.30 -43.58
CA GLY A 414 -37.43 27.10 -44.81
C GLY A 414 -36.86 26.39 -46.05
N GLY A 415 -36.86 25.05 -46.06
CA GLY A 415 -36.28 24.23 -47.12
C GLY A 415 -34.82 23.82 -46.85
N GLU A 416 -34.27 23.03 -47.78
CA GLU A 416 -32.96 22.38 -47.62
C GLU A 416 -31.81 23.39 -47.43
N ALA A 417 -31.74 24.44 -48.25
CA ALA A 417 -30.69 25.47 -48.16
C ALA A 417 -30.74 26.23 -46.82
N ALA A 418 -31.92 26.71 -46.39
CA ALA A 418 -32.07 27.45 -45.13
C ALA A 418 -31.82 26.59 -43.88
N ALA A 419 -32.00 25.25 -43.98
CA ALA A 419 -31.61 24.32 -42.93
C ALA A 419 -30.09 24.05 -42.92
N GLN A 420 -29.44 24.02 -44.09
CA GLN A 420 -27.98 23.91 -44.22
C GLN A 420 -27.27 25.16 -43.70
N ASP A 421 -27.70 26.37 -44.08
CA ASP A 421 -27.11 27.63 -43.60
C ASP A 421 -27.13 27.73 -42.06
N LYS A 422 -28.23 27.30 -41.43
CA LYS A 422 -28.37 27.25 -39.95
C LYS A 422 -27.46 26.20 -39.31
N ALA A 423 -27.29 25.05 -39.96
CA ALA A 423 -26.38 24.01 -39.53
C ALA A 423 -24.90 24.45 -39.63
N GLU A 424 -24.52 25.14 -40.71
CA GLU A 424 -23.17 25.71 -40.88
C GLU A 424 -22.88 26.84 -39.89
N ALA A 425 -23.84 27.75 -39.67
CA ALA A 425 -23.72 28.79 -38.65
C ALA A 425 -23.53 28.18 -37.25
N PHE A 426 -24.22 27.07 -36.95
CA PHE A 426 -24.02 26.33 -35.70
C PHE A 426 -22.64 25.64 -35.63
N MET A 427 -22.17 24.99 -36.71
CA MET A 427 -20.83 24.40 -36.73
C MET A 427 -19.73 25.42 -36.42
N LYS A 428 -19.83 26.64 -36.97
CA LYS A 428 -18.89 27.74 -36.71
C LYS A 428 -18.94 28.28 -35.26
N SER A 429 -19.97 27.92 -34.48
CA SER A 429 -20.11 28.30 -33.07
C SER A 429 -19.55 27.27 -32.08
N ILE A 430 -19.11 26.10 -32.54
CA ILE A 430 -18.55 25.03 -31.70
C ILE A 430 -17.03 25.21 -31.62
N SER A 431 -16.44 25.16 -30.42
CA SER A 431 -14.97 25.17 -30.27
C SER A 431 -14.36 23.93 -30.91
N THR A 432 -13.28 24.15 -31.67
CA THR A 432 -12.45 23.12 -32.32
C THR A 432 -11.37 22.55 -31.40
N GLU A 433 -11.24 23.07 -30.18
CA GLU A 433 -10.28 22.60 -29.19
C GLU A 433 -10.59 21.16 -28.75
N ALA A 434 -9.55 20.39 -28.42
CA ALA A 434 -9.73 19.07 -27.85
C ALA A 434 -10.12 19.18 -26.37
N PHE A 435 -10.92 18.23 -25.89
CA PHE A 435 -11.26 18.13 -24.48
C PHE A 435 -10.11 17.44 -23.74
N GLU A 436 -9.38 18.14 -22.89
CA GLU A 436 -8.50 17.53 -21.87
C GLU A 436 -9.29 17.34 -20.58
N TRP A 437 -9.27 16.13 -20.03
CA TRP A 437 -10.13 15.74 -18.91
C TRP A 437 -9.68 14.45 -18.21
N THR A 438 -10.27 14.18 -17.05
CA THR A 438 -10.01 12.95 -16.26
C THR A 438 -11.29 12.13 -16.07
N ILE A 439 -11.15 10.81 -16.02
CA ILE A 439 -12.22 9.86 -15.71
C ILE A 439 -11.66 8.71 -14.86
N GLN A 440 -12.48 8.11 -13.98
CA GLN A 440 -12.08 6.90 -13.26
C GLN A 440 -11.96 5.71 -14.22
N ALA A 441 -11.05 4.77 -13.94
CA ALA A 441 -10.81 3.61 -14.80
C ALA A 441 -12.08 2.74 -15.00
N CYS A 442 -12.91 2.55 -13.97
CA CYS A 442 -14.19 1.85 -14.07
C CYS A 442 -15.20 2.57 -14.99
N ASP A 443 -15.20 3.90 -14.98
CA ASP A 443 -16.17 4.75 -15.67
C ASP A 443 -15.91 4.85 -17.18
N VAL A 444 -14.76 4.39 -17.68
CA VAL A 444 -14.47 4.30 -19.13
C VAL A 444 -15.49 3.42 -19.86
N SER A 445 -16.13 2.49 -19.15
CA SER A 445 -17.25 1.69 -19.64
C SER A 445 -18.50 2.51 -20.02
N LEU A 446 -18.69 3.69 -19.41
CA LEU A 446 -19.85 4.57 -19.60
C LEU A 446 -19.77 5.45 -20.86
N LEU A 447 -18.63 5.43 -21.58
CA LEU A 447 -18.40 6.26 -22.75
C LEU A 447 -19.11 5.72 -24.00
N ASP A 448 -19.82 6.62 -24.71
CA ASP A 448 -20.41 6.33 -26.02
C ASP A 448 -19.35 5.71 -26.96
N PRO A 449 -19.65 4.65 -27.74
CA PRO A 449 -18.66 4.00 -28.60
C PRO A 449 -17.92 4.93 -29.58
N HIS A 450 -18.57 6.01 -30.00
CA HIS A 450 -17.98 7.06 -30.84
C HIS A 450 -16.95 7.91 -30.08
N VAL A 451 -17.24 8.25 -28.81
CA VAL A 451 -16.33 9.00 -27.93
C VAL A 451 -15.18 8.11 -27.48
N ARG A 452 -15.44 6.87 -27.04
CA ARG A 452 -14.41 5.90 -26.66
C ARG A 452 -13.44 5.60 -27.81
N LYS A 453 -13.91 5.57 -29.07
CA LYS A 453 -13.04 5.41 -30.25
C LYS A 453 -12.16 6.63 -30.56
N ALA A 454 -12.61 7.83 -30.19
CA ALA A 454 -11.87 9.08 -30.43
C ALA A 454 -10.92 9.46 -29.29
N THR A 455 -11.18 8.98 -28.07
CA THR A 455 -10.45 9.36 -26.85
C THR A 455 -9.10 8.64 -26.74
N GLN A 456 -8.10 9.35 -26.22
CA GLN A 456 -6.69 8.95 -26.19
C GLN A 456 -6.08 9.25 -24.82
N GLN A 457 -5.13 8.42 -24.36
CA GLN A 457 -4.31 8.67 -23.17
C GLN A 457 -3.13 9.57 -23.55
N LEU A 458 -2.63 10.41 -22.64
CA LEU A 458 -1.42 11.22 -22.87
C LEU A 458 -0.15 10.54 -22.35
N PHE A 459 0.94 10.69 -23.12
CA PHE A 459 2.32 10.50 -22.65
C PHE A 459 3.12 11.79 -22.87
N ASN A 460 4.18 12.00 -22.10
CA ASN A 460 4.96 13.23 -22.14
C ASN A 460 6.43 12.98 -22.54
N PRO A 461 7.08 13.88 -23.30
CA PRO A 461 8.53 13.88 -23.42
C PRO A 461 9.22 14.08 -22.06
N VAL A 462 10.46 13.62 -21.97
CA VAL A 462 11.35 13.84 -20.83
C VAL A 462 12.11 15.13 -21.07
N HIS A 463 11.89 16.14 -20.22
CA HIS A 463 12.56 17.44 -20.30
C HIS A 463 13.84 17.56 -19.46
N TYR A 464 14.18 16.50 -18.71
CA TYR A 464 15.32 16.45 -17.80
C TYR A 464 16.43 15.59 -18.40
N GLU A 465 17.58 16.21 -18.67
CA GLU A 465 18.73 15.55 -19.32
C GLU A 465 19.82 15.20 -18.29
N VAL A 466 20.25 13.94 -18.29
CA VAL A 466 21.38 13.41 -17.52
C VAL A 466 22.43 12.87 -18.49
N PRO A 467 23.56 13.54 -18.69
CA PRO A 467 24.57 13.10 -19.65
C PRO A 467 25.32 11.86 -19.13
N HIS A 468 25.15 10.69 -19.77
CA HIS A 468 25.83 9.44 -19.37
C HIS A 468 27.01 9.09 -20.28
N LEU A 469 26.84 9.22 -21.61
CA LEU A 469 27.90 8.95 -22.59
C LEU A 469 29.06 9.96 -22.52
N ALA A 470 28.78 11.24 -22.22
CA ALA A 470 29.82 12.27 -22.14
C ALA A 470 30.81 12.05 -20.96
N PRO A 471 30.38 11.63 -19.74
CA PRO A 471 31.27 11.12 -18.70
C PRO A 471 32.05 9.86 -19.11
N MET A 472 31.40 8.85 -19.70
CA MET A 472 32.08 7.61 -20.14
C MET A 472 33.22 7.89 -21.13
N LEU A 473 33.02 8.82 -22.08
CA LEU A 473 34.08 9.27 -23.00
C LEU A 473 35.26 9.94 -22.25
N LYS A 474 34.97 10.76 -21.23
CA LYS A 474 36.01 11.44 -20.43
C LYS A 474 36.81 10.49 -19.56
N GLU A 475 36.19 9.46 -19.00
CA GLU A 475 36.90 8.40 -18.24
C GLU A 475 37.92 7.67 -19.11
N HIS A 476 37.63 7.51 -20.40
CA HIS A 476 38.53 6.93 -21.39
C HIS A 476 39.45 7.95 -22.09
N GLY A 477 39.46 9.22 -21.64
CA GLY A 477 40.39 10.25 -22.10
C GLY A 477 39.96 11.06 -23.33
N PHE A 478 38.71 10.94 -23.78
CA PHE A 478 38.17 11.67 -24.93
C PHE A 478 37.30 12.87 -24.51
N ASP A 479 37.09 13.83 -25.42
CA ASP A 479 36.19 14.94 -25.14
C ASP A 479 34.73 14.50 -25.21
N GLY A 480 34.01 14.71 -24.11
CA GLY A 480 32.58 14.40 -23.99
C GLY A 480 31.68 15.31 -24.84
N THR A 481 32.20 16.37 -25.46
CA THR A 481 31.44 17.13 -26.48
C THR A 481 31.09 16.28 -27.71
N PHE A 482 31.84 15.20 -27.99
CA PHE A 482 31.59 14.31 -29.13
C PHE A 482 30.61 13.16 -28.84
N ALA A 483 29.83 13.24 -27.75
CA ALA A 483 28.90 12.19 -27.36
C ALA A 483 27.84 11.89 -28.43
N GLY A 484 27.38 12.89 -29.19
CA GLY A 484 26.42 12.70 -30.29
C GLY A 484 26.99 11.86 -31.44
N GLN A 485 28.24 12.11 -31.81
CA GLN A 485 28.96 11.38 -32.87
C GLN A 485 29.22 9.93 -32.46
N MET A 486 29.57 9.69 -31.18
CA MET A 486 29.67 8.33 -30.63
C MET A 486 28.31 7.63 -30.65
N ALA A 487 27.24 8.31 -30.27
CA ALA A 487 25.89 7.75 -30.25
C ALA A 487 25.36 7.41 -31.66
N TYR A 488 25.71 8.18 -32.69
CA TYR A 488 25.42 7.83 -34.08
C TYR A 488 26.08 6.49 -34.48
N LEU A 489 27.35 6.29 -34.13
CA LEU A 489 28.07 5.02 -34.38
C LEU A 489 27.44 3.85 -33.60
N LEU A 490 27.02 4.09 -32.34
CA LEU A 490 26.30 3.08 -31.55
C LEU A 490 24.93 2.74 -32.16
N GLY A 491 24.21 3.72 -32.71
CA GLY A 491 22.95 3.52 -33.43
C GLY A 491 23.11 2.66 -34.68
N LEU A 492 24.12 2.94 -35.51
CA LEU A 492 24.51 2.11 -36.66
C LEU A 492 24.84 0.67 -36.23
N TRP A 493 25.61 0.48 -35.16
CA TRP A 493 25.93 -0.86 -34.65
C TRP A 493 24.71 -1.59 -34.07
N VAL A 494 23.77 -0.91 -33.41
CA VAL A 494 22.53 -1.54 -32.93
C VAL A 494 21.70 -2.08 -34.09
N GLY A 495 21.63 -1.38 -35.23
CA GLY A 495 21.11 -1.91 -36.49
C GLY A 495 21.97 -3.05 -37.04
N ASN A 496 23.00 -2.70 -37.83
CA ASN A 496 23.71 -3.64 -38.71
C ASN A 496 25.03 -4.18 -38.13
N GLY A 497 25.28 -3.99 -36.83
CA GLY A 497 26.49 -4.46 -36.15
C GLY A 497 26.58 -5.95 -35.85
N GLU A 498 27.81 -6.44 -35.76
CA GLU A 498 28.13 -7.79 -35.31
C GLU A 498 28.15 -7.90 -33.78
N TYR A 499 27.65 -9.01 -33.24
CA TYR A 499 27.52 -9.20 -31.79
C TYR A 499 28.86 -9.39 -31.06
N CYS A 500 29.92 -9.83 -31.75
CA CYS A 500 31.17 -10.26 -31.13
C CYS A 500 32.32 -9.25 -31.22
N GLN A 501 32.16 -8.17 -31.99
CA GLN A 501 33.22 -7.20 -32.27
C GLN A 501 32.67 -5.83 -32.71
N GLY A 502 33.51 -4.80 -32.65
CA GLY A 502 33.21 -3.43 -33.10
C GLY A 502 33.15 -3.27 -34.63
N ALA A 503 32.31 -4.07 -35.28
CA ALA A 503 32.12 -4.09 -36.73
C ALA A 503 30.64 -4.01 -37.11
N PHE A 504 30.33 -3.49 -38.30
CA PHE A 504 28.97 -3.43 -38.85
C PHE A 504 28.97 -3.44 -40.38
N ALA A 505 27.86 -3.90 -40.97
CA ALA A 505 27.69 -4.00 -42.41
C ALA A 505 26.93 -2.79 -43.00
N ILE A 506 27.37 -2.31 -44.17
CA ILE A 506 26.68 -1.28 -44.97
C ILE A 506 26.58 -1.73 -46.44
N ASP A 507 25.61 -1.23 -47.21
CA ASP A 507 25.58 -1.46 -48.67
C ASP A 507 26.76 -0.71 -49.31
N SER A 508 27.46 -1.38 -50.23
CA SER A 508 28.45 -0.81 -51.17
C SER A 508 28.10 0.55 -51.79
N CYS A 509 26.80 0.89 -51.89
CA CYS A 509 26.29 2.10 -52.50
C CYS A 509 26.11 3.28 -51.51
N ASP A 510 26.19 3.06 -50.19
CA ASP A 510 25.92 4.06 -49.15
C ASP A 510 27.16 4.89 -48.75
N TYR A 511 27.86 5.44 -49.75
CA TYR A 511 29.10 6.23 -49.59
C TYR A 511 29.01 7.37 -48.57
N ALA A 512 27.81 7.96 -48.37
CA ALA A 512 27.60 9.04 -47.40
C ALA A 512 27.65 8.55 -45.94
N ILE A 513 27.26 7.29 -45.68
CA ILE A 513 27.42 6.67 -44.36
C ILE A 513 28.91 6.36 -44.14
N GLU A 514 29.60 5.81 -45.15
CA GLU A 514 31.04 5.52 -45.12
C GLU A 514 31.87 6.78 -44.79
N GLU A 515 31.61 7.90 -45.46
CA GLU A 515 32.28 9.19 -45.18
C GLU A 515 32.01 9.70 -43.75
N GLN A 516 30.77 9.59 -43.26
CA GLN A 516 30.38 9.97 -41.90
C GLN A 516 31.12 9.13 -40.84
N ILE A 517 31.24 7.82 -41.07
CA ILE A 517 31.94 6.89 -40.17
C ILE A 517 33.43 7.23 -40.13
N HIS A 518 34.08 7.48 -41.27
CA HIS A 518 35.47 7.92 -41.29
C HIS A 518 35.67 9.22 -40.51
N GLN A 519 34.79 10.19 -40.70
CA GLN A 519 34.85 11.47 -39.99
C GLN A 519 34.71 11.28 -38.47
N TYR A 520 33.74 10.49 -38.01
CA TYR A 520 33.49 10.29 -36.58
C TYR A 520 34.53 9.39 -35.92
N SER A 521 34.97 8.31 -36.59
CA SER A 521 36.00 7.39 -36.06
C SER A 521 37.34 8.10 -35.82
N THR A 522 37.69 9.06 -36.69
CA THR A 522 38.90 9.89 -36.56
C THR A 522 38.89 10.72 -35.26
N LEU A 523 37.72 11.17 -34.77
CA LEU A 523 37.60 11.91 -33.51
C LEU A 523 37.97 11.07 -32.28
N PHE A 524 37.82 9.74 -32.37
CA PHE A 524 38.09 8.79 -31.30
C PHE A 524 39.40 8.01 -31.48
N GLY A 525 40.25 8.41 -32.44
CA GLY A 525 41.52 7.74 -32.71
C GLY A 525 41.37 6.31 -33.24
N LEU A 526 40.22 6.01 -33.85
CA LEU A 526 39.91 4.73 -34.48
C LEU A 526 40.23 4.78 -35.98
N GLU A 527 40.92 3.74 -36.46
CA GLU A 527 41.12 3.48 -37.88
C GLU A 527 39.98 2.61 -38.42
N VAL A 528 39.62 2.83 -39.67
CA VAL A 528 38.49 2.16 -40.34
C VAL A 528 39.05 1.22 -41.39
N ASP A 529 38.90 -0.08 -41.16
CA ASP A 529 39.25 -1.12 -42.13
C ASP A 529 37.99 -1.63 -42.84
N ILE A 530 38.08 -1.86 -44.16
CA ILE A 530 36.94 -2.16 -45.03
C ILE A 530 37.20 -3.46 -45.78
N THR A 531 36.45 -4.50 -45.43
CA THR A 531 36.47 -5.78 -46.15
C THR A 531 35.28 -5.87 -47.10
N GLU A 532 35.56 -5.90 -48.41
CA GLU A 532 34.53 -6.11 -49.45
C GLU A 532 34.20 -7.60 -49.61
N CYS A 533 32.95 -7.99 -49.37
CA CYS A 533 32.49 -9.36 -49.60
C CYS A 533 32.15 -9.59 -51.08
N ILE A 534 33.14 -9.97 -51.89
CA ILE A 534 32.95 -10.31 -53.30
C ILE A 534 32.20 -11.64 -53.45
N ASN A 535 30.87 -11.58 -53.55
CA ASN A 535 30.03 -12.70 -53.97
C ASN A 535 29.94 -12.75 -55.51
N GLU A 536 30.64 -13.69 -56.15
CA GLU A 536 30.73 -13.85 -57.62
C GLU A 536 29.38 -14.16 -58.33
N SER A 537 28.27 -14.31 -57.60
CA SER A 537 26.96 -14.72 -58.14
C SER A 537 25.88 -13.64 -58.19
N CYS A 538 26.15 -12.42 -57.72
CA CYS A 538 25.12 -11.37 -57.59
C CYS A 538 25.47 -10.09 -58.35
N THR A 539 24.63 -9.72 -59.32
CA THR A 539 24.80 -8.49 -60.09
C THR A 539 24.42 -7.25 -59.28
N GLY A 540 25.41 -6.53 -58.77
CA GLY A 540 25.32 -5.07 -58.54
C GLY A 540 24.99 -4.56 -57.14
N HIS A 541 24.83 -5.42 -56.13
CA HIS A 541 24.74 -5.03 -54.72
C HIS A 541 25.56 -6.01 -53.87
N GLY A 542 26.45 -5.48 -53.04
CA GLY A 542 27.24 -6.26 -52.09
C GLY A 542 27.42 -5.49 -50.78
N ASP A 543 27.51 -6.21 -49.68
CA ASP A 543 27.70 -5.61 -48.36
C ASP A 543 29.21 -5.40 -48.11
N LYS A 544 29.57 -4.20 -47.62
CA LYS A 544 30.90 -3.91 -47.07
C LYS A 544 30.85 -4.15 -45.56
N THR A 545 31.81 -4.91 -45.03
CA THR A 545 32.00 -5.01 -43.58
C THR A 545 33.01 -3.96 -43.14
N ILE A 546 32.60 -3.06 -42.26
CA ILE A 546 33.46 -2.02 -41.68
C ILE A 546 33.89 -2.48 -40.28
N LEU A 547 35.21 -2.47 -40.04
CA LEU A 547 35.81 -2.77 -38.74
C LEU A 547 36.45 -1.51 -38.18
N LEU A 548 36.09 -1.14 -36.94
CA LEU A 548 36.71 -0.03 -36.22
C LEU A 548 37.86 -0.55 -35.34
N CYS A 549 39.10 -0.18 -35.68
CA CYS A 549 40.32 -0.68 -35.05
C CYS A 549 41.04 0.42 -34.23
N PRO A 550 41.74 0.09 -33.13
CA PRO A 550 42.61 1.06 -32.45
C PRO A 550 43.81 1.44 -33.32
N SER A 551 44.12 2.73 -33.42
CA SER A 551 45.29 3.26 -34.18
C SER A 551 46.67 2.76 -33.72
N THR A 552 46.77 2.03 -32.61
CA THR A 552 48.00 1.36 -32.14
C THR A 552 48.09 -0.13 -32.52
N ALA A 553 47.07 -0.69 -33.17
CA ALA A 553 46.97 -2.13 -33.46
C ALA A 553 47.75 -2.58 -34.71
N LEU A 554 48.25 -1.64 -35.54
CA LEU A 554 49.08 -1.93 -36.71
C LEU A 554 50.50 -2.33 -36.30
N ASN A 555 50.68 -3.62 -35.98
CA ASN A 555 52.01 -4.23 -36.06
C ASN A 555 52.53 -4.10 -37.50
N GLY A 556 53.82 -3.81 -37.67
CA GLY A 556 54.47 -3.51 -38.96
C GLY A 556 54.53 -4.65 -40.00
N ALA A 557 53.65 -5.65 -39.89
CA ALA A 557 53.39 -6.71 -40.85
C ALA A 557 51.98 -6.65 -41.47
N GLY A 558 51.09 -5.76 -41.00
CA GLY A 558 49.73 -5.60 -41.54
C GLY A 558 48.71 -6.64 -41.03
N GLU A 559 48.98 -7.30 -39.91
CA GLU A 559 48.00 -8.16 -39.22
C GLU A 559 47.39 -7.42 -38.03
N CYS A 560 46.06 -7.32 -37.99
CA CYS A 560 45.34 -6.69 -36.88
C CYS A 560 45.52 -7.48 -35.58
N GLY A 561 45.83 -6.75 -34.50
CA GLY A 561 45.73 -7.27 -33.13
C GLY A 561 44.28 -7.65 -32.76
N PRO A 562 44.06 -8.24 -31.57
CA PRO A 562 42.71 -8.63 -31.13
C PRO A 562 41.76 -7.43 -31.09
N LEU A 563 40.81 -7.39 -32.04
CA LEU A 563 39.94 -6.26 -32.41
C LEU A 563 39.20 -5.58 -31.25
N ASN A 564 39.00 -6.32 -30.15
CA ASN A 564 38.27 -5.91 -28.96
C ASN A 564 39.17 -5.39 -27.82
N THR A 565 40.50 -5.34 -28.00
CA THR A 565 41.45 -4.98 -26.93
C THR A 565 41.96 -3.56 -27.13
N GLY A 566 41.60 -2.64 -26.23
CA GLY A 566 41.97 -1.22 -26.33
C GLY A 566 41.16 -0.46 -27.40
N ASN A 567 39.96 -0.95 -27.71
CA ASN A 567 39.05 -0.37 -28.70
C ASN A 567 37.94 0.40 -28.00
N ILE A 568 38.06 1.73 -27.96
CA ILE A 568 37.12 2.60 -27.24
C ILE A 568 35.66 2.40 -27.66
N PHE A 569 35.40 2.10 -28.94
CA PHE A 569 34.04 1.83 -29.40
C PHE A 569 33.48 0.55 -28.77
N TRP A 570 34.31 -0.50 -28.70
CA TRP A 570 33.96 -1.77 -28.07
C TRP A 570 33.84 -1.65 -26.54
N ASP A 571 34.75 -0.91 -25.91
CA ASP A 571 34.74 -0.66 -24.46
C ASP A 571 33.47 0.12 -24.05
N ILE A 572 33.00 1.07 -24.87
CA ILE A 572 31.73 1.78 -24.67
C ILE A 572 30.52 0.85 -24.87
N ILE A 573 30.50 -0.01 -25.89
CA ILE A 573 29.42 -1.01 -26.09
C ILE A 573 29.26 -1.89 -24.83
N ASN A 574 30.38 -2.31 -24.25
CA ASN A 574 30.39 -3.15 -23.04
C ASN A 574 30.02 -2.38 -21.77
N SER A 575 30.59 -1.19 -21.55
CA SER A 575 30.34 -0.38 -20.34
C SER A 575 28.93 0.23 -20.32
N ALA A 576 28.37 0.58 -21.47
CA ALA A 576 26.98 1.03 -21.59
C ALA A 576 25.97 -0.12 -21.39
N GLY A 577 26.38 -1.39 -21.52
CA GLY A 577 25.47 -2.54 -21.38
C GLY A 577 24.58 -2.77 -22.61
N MET A 578 25.12 -2.60 -23.82
CA MET A 578 24.40 -2.79 -25.10
C MET A 578 24.09 -4.27 -25.46
N HIS A 579 24.35 -5.20 -24.54
CA HIS A 579 24.11 -6.64 -24.69
C HIS A 579 22.86 -7.06 -23.92
N GLY A 580 22.02 -7.92 -24.51
CA GLY A 580 20.76 -8.36 -23.91
C GLY A 580 20.96 -9.29 -22.70
N PRO A 581 20.11 -9.18 -21.65
CA PRO A 581 20.28 -9.94 -20.40
C PRO A 581 19.95 -11.44 -20.53
N ASP A 582 18.97 -11.82 -21.36
CA ASP A 582 18.36 -13.16 -21.32
C ASP A 582 18.61 -14.04 -22.56
N GLU A 583 19.15 -13.50 -23.65
CA GLU A 583 19.44 -14.24 -24.89
C GLU A 583 20.94 -14.21 -25.22
N LYS A 584 21.56 -15.41 -25.32
CA LYS A 584 22.90 -15.55 -25.90
C LYS A 584 22.88 -15.02 -27.34
N ASN A 585 23.63 -13.95 -27.60
CA ASN A 585 23.70 -13.23 -28.88
C ASN A 585 22.50 -12.32 -29.20
N ALA A 586 21.99 -11.56 -28.21
CA ALA A 586 21.04 -10.46 -28.43
C ALA A 586 21.64 -9.09 -28.12
N LYS A 587 21.27 -8.08 -28.92
CA LYS A 587 21.55 -6.65 -28.63
C LYS A 587 20.49 -6.07 -27.71
N ALA A 588 20.81 -5.02 -26.98
CA ALA A 588 19.85 -4.23 -26.20
C ALA A 588 20.20 -2.74 -26.27
N ILE A 589 19.20 -1.90 -26.03
CA ILE A 589 19.38 -0.46 -25.83
C ILE A 589 19.23 -0.21 -24.32
N PRO A 590 20.27 0.32 -23.65
CA PRO A 590 20.24 0.61 -22.22
C PRO A 590 19.13 1.58 -21.83
N GLU A 591 18.64 1.46 -20.59
CA GLU A 591 17.55 2.30 -20.09
C GLU A 591 17.92 3.78 -19.94
N PHE A 592 19.21 4.09 -19.72
CA PHE A 592 19.68 5.47 -19.54
C PHE A 592 19.45 6.34 -20.78
N PHE A 593 19.35 5.76 -21.99
CA PHE A 593 19.04 6.51 -23.22
C PHE A 593 17.66 7.20 -23.21
N ALA A 594 16.77 6.87 -22.27
CA ALA A 594 15.52 7.62 -22.10
C ALA A 594 15.70 8.98 -21.40
N HIS A 595 16.86 9.20 -20.78
CA HIS A 595 17.19 10.39 -19.97
C HIS A 595 18.52 11.03 -20.39
N GLU A 596 19.19 10.48 -21.40
CA GLU A 596 20.40 11.02 -22.03
C GLU A 596 20.08 12.34 -22.77
N SER A 597 21.09 13.17 -23.07
CA SER A 597 20.83 14.47 -23.69
C SER A 597 20.09 14.36 -25.03
N ILE A 598 19.21 15.32 -25.32
CA ILE A 598 18.34 15.28 -26.50
C ILE A 598 19.17 15.12 -27.79
N GLU A 599 20.25 15.87 -27.91
CA GLU A 599 21.18 15.79 -29.05
C GLU A 599 21.72 14.36 -29.26
N VAL A 600 22.13 13.70 -28.18
CA VAL A 600 22.71 12.35 -28.21
C VAL A 600 21.65 11.31 -28.60
N CYS A 601 20.42 11.45 -28.07
CA CYS A 601 19.28 10.62 -28.44
C CYS A 601 18.86 10.79 -29.92
N GLU A 602 18.87 12.03 -30.44
CA GLU A 602 18.55 12.31 -31.84
C GLU A 602 19.61 11.72 -32.78
N HIS A 603 20.90 11.87 -32.46
CA HIS A 603 21.99 11.25 -33.23
C HIS A 603 21.96 9.71 -33.19
N PHE A 604 21.64 9.11 -32.04
CA PHE A 604 21.48 7.65 -31.93
C PHE A 604 20.36 7.13 -32.84
N LEU A 605 19.19 7.77 -32.83
CA LEU A 605 18.08 7.40 -33.71
C LEU A 605 18.41 7.67 -35.18
N ALA A 606 19.14 8.74 -35.51
CA ALA A 606 19.57 9.01 -36.88
C ALA A 606 20.47 7.88 -37.43
N GLY A 607 21.49 7.45 -36.67
CA GLY A 607 22.36 6.33 -37.06
C GLY A 607 21.59 5.03 -37.23
N LEU A 608 20.64 4.76 -36.34
CA LEU A 608 19.78 3.58 -36.44
C LEU A 608 18.85 3.63 -37.67
N ILE A 609 18.29 4.80 -37.99
CA ILE A 609 17.46 5.03 -39.19
C ILE A 609 18.29 4.90 -40.47
N ASP A 610 19.54 5.38 -40.46
CA ASP A 610 20.46 5.20 -41.58
C ASP A 610 20.80 3.72 -41.83
N SER A 611 21.04 2.92 -40.78
CA SER A 611 21.32 1.48 -40.92
C SER A 611 20.12 0.62 -41.37
N ASP A 612 18.98 0.70 -40.67
CA ASP A 612 17.88 -0.29 -40.79
C ASP A 612 16.49 0.37 -40.85
N GLY A 613 16.45 1.69 -41.03
CA GLY A 613 15.24 2.50 -41.15
C GLY A 613 14.85 2.86 -42.59
N HIS A 614 13.53 2.93 -42.82
CA HIS A 614 12.92 3.43 -44.05
C HIS A 614 12.15 4.74 -43.77
N VAL A 615 12.38 5.78 -44.58
CA VAL A 615 11.78 7.11 -44.38
C VAL A 615 10.91 7.48 -45.59
N LYS A 616 9.72 8.06 -45.35
CA LYS A 616 8.88 8.57 -46.44
C LYS A 616 9.29 10.00 -46.83
N ARG A 617 9.53 10.24 -48.12
CA ARG A 617 9.96 11.57 -48.63
C ARG A 617 8.93 12.71 -48.50
N ASN A 618 7.65 12.40 -48.36
CA ASN A 618 6.57 13.40 -48.41
C ASN A 618 5.98 13.76 -47.02
N GLU A 619 6.36 13.04 -45.97
CA GLU A 619 5.79 13.14 -44.63
C GLU A 619 6.87 12.68 -43.63
N PRO A 620 7.23 13.49 -42.61
CA PRO A 620 8.25 13.11 -41.63
C PRO A 620 7.77 11.89 -40.82
N SER A 621 8.19 10.72 -41.29
CA SER A 621 7.81 9.42 -40.77
C SER A 621 8.88 8.39 -41.12
N ALA A 622 9.28 7.60 -40.13
CA ALA A 622 10.30 6.57 -40.26
C ALA A 622 9.74 5.20 -39.85
N THR A 623 10.31 4.13 -40.37
CA THR A 623 9.96 2.75 -40.03
C THR A 623 11.22 1.93 -39.83
N ILE A 624 11.47 1.44 -38.62
CA ILE A 624 12.64 0.61 -38.28
C ILE A 624 12.15 -0.82 -38.09
N LYS A 625 12.89 -1.81 -38.57
CA LYS A 625 12.58 -3.23 -38.33
C LYS A 625 13.66 -3.86 -37.46
N THR A 626 13.27 -4.77 -36.56
CA THR A 626 14.22 -5.52 -35.74
C THR A 626 13.67 -6.88 -35.34
N ILE A 627 14.55 -7.86 -35.15
CA ILE A 627 14.19 -9.18 -34.59
C ILE A 627 14.34 -9.22 -33.06
N TYR A 628 14.96 -8.21 -32.45
CA TYR A 628 15.23 -8.17 -31.00
C TYR A 628 14.16 -7.35 -30.28
N LYS A 629 13.44 -7.98 -29.35
CA LYS A 629 12.39 -7.32 -28.55
C LYS A 629 12.98 -6.21 -27.66
N SER A 630 14.14 -6.47 -27.05
CA SER A 630 14.96 -5.50 -26.30
C SER A 630 15.27 -4.22 -27.08
N VAL A 631 15.64 -4.34 -28.36
CA VAL A 631 15.90 -3.19 -29.24
C VAL A 631 14.59 -2.48 -29.60
N CYS A 632 13.51 -3.23 -29.86
CA CYS A 632 12.19 -2.65 -30.11
C CYS A 632 11.70 -1.79 -28.93
N ASP A 633 11.79 -2.31 -27.71
CA ASP A 633 11.37 -1.61 -26.49
C ASP A 633 12.24 -0.38 -26.21
N GLY A 634 13.56 -0.49 -26.47
CA GLY A 634 14.49 0.62 -26.40
C GLY A 634 14.18 1.77 -27.38
N ILE A 635 13.93 1.47 -28.66
CA ILE A 635 13.56 2.46 -29.68
C ILE A 635 12.29 3.19 -29.26
N VAL A 636 11.28 2.46 -28.78
CA VAL A 636 10.01 3.02 -28.32
C VAL A 636 10.22 3.91 -27.10
N ARG A 637 11.09 3.52 -26.16
CA ARG A 637 11.46 4.32 -24.98
C ARG A 637 12.12 5.66 -25.39
N ILE A 638 13.13 5.63 -26.27
CA ILE A 638 13.80 6.86 -26.76
C ILE A 638 12.84 7.74 -27.59
N ALA A 639 12.06 7.13 -28.48
CA ALA A 639 11.08 7.88 -29.28
C ALA A 639 10.08 8.61 -28.38
N ARG A 640 9.56 7.95 -27.34
CA ARG A 640 8.64 8.56 -26.38
C ARG A 640 9.31 9.66 -25.54
N SER A 641 10.54 9.46 -25.07
CA SER A 641 11.25 10.50 -24.30
C SER A 641 11.49 11.77 -25.12
N LEU A 642 11.75 11.65 -26.43
CA LEU A 642 11.85 12.80 -27.35
C LEU A 642 10.50 13.44 -27.72
N GLY A 643 9.37 12.79 -27.41
CA GLY A 643 8.03 13.25 -27.79
C GLY A 643 7.61 12.85 -29.21
N VAL A 644 8.22 11.80 -29.78
CA VAL A 644 7.86 11.17 -31.06
C VAL A 644 6.87 10.03 -30.80
N ARG A 645 5.82 9.91 -31.61
CA ARG A 645 4.87 8.79 -31.49
C ARG A 645 5.44 7.55 -32.17
N ALA A 646 5.60 6.49 -31.39
CA ALA A 646 5.97 5.16 -31.87
C ALA A 646 4.77 4.19 -31.80
N SER A 647 4.52 3.45 -32.87
CA SER A 647 3.61 2.29 -32.91
C SER A 647 4.32 1.04 -33.43
N ILE A 648 3.86 -0.15 -33.05
CA ILE A 648 4.57 -1.42 -33.27
C ILE A 648 3.66 -2.42 -34.00
N SER A 649 4.12 -2.96 -35.13
CA SER A 649 3.52 -4.12 -35.79
C SER A 649 4.42 -5.34 -35.66
N VAL A 650 3.81 -6.53 -35.52
CA VAL A 650 4.53 -7.81 -35.47
C VAL A 650 4.34 -8.54 -36.78
N GLU A 651 5.40 -8.69 -37.54
CA GLU A 651 5.44 -9.43 -38.81
C GLU A 651 6.11 -10.80 -38.62
N GLN A 652 5.78 -11.77 -39.48
CA GLN A 652 6.60 -12.99 -39.59
C GLN A 652 7.88 -12.65 -40.36
N ALA A 653 9.05 -12.97 -39.79
CA ALA A 653 10.32 -12.64 -40.45
C ALA A 653 10.45 -13.36 -41.80
N LYS A 654 10.99 -12.67 -42.81
CA LYS A 654 11.19 -13.22 -44.17
C LYS A 654 11.92 -14.57 -44.11
N ILE A 655 11.43 -15.55 -44.86
CA ILE A 655 12.08 -16.85 -45.01
C ILE A 655 13.24 -16.69 -45.98
N VAL A 656 14.46 -17.00 -45.52
CA VAL A 656 15.62 -17.23 -46.37
C VAL A 656 16.06 -18.68 -46.13
N ASN A 657 16.34 -19.43 -47.20
CA ASN A 657 16.78 -20.83 -47.15
C ASN A 657 15.87 -21.80 -46.35
N ASN A 658 14.55 -21.63 -46.47
CA ASN A 658 13.52 -22.57 -45.99
C ASN A 658 13.44 -22.84 -44.47
N VAL A 659 14.11 -22.05 -43.62
CA VAL A 659 13.90 -22.07 -42.17
C VAL A 659 13.82 -20.64 -41.64
N SER A 660 12.68 -20.26 -41.06
CA SER A 660 12.54 -19.05 -40.23
C SER A 660 11.45 -19.26 -39.18
N HIS A 661 11.81 -19.09 -37.91
CA HIS A 661 10.92 -19.26 -36.76
C HIS A 661 10.83 -18.01 -35.86
N LYS A 662 11.49 -16.90 -36.23
CA LYS A 662 11.51 -15.66 -35.42
C LYS A 662 10.44 -14.67 -35.89
N LYS A 663 9.84 -13.96 -34.92
CA LYS A 663 8.96 -12.80 -35.16
C LYS A 663 9.84 -11.57 -35.41
N ALA A 664 9.39 -10.65 -36.25
CA ALA A 664 10.01 -9.35 -36.48
C ALA A 664 9.09 -8.24 -36.00
N TYR A 665 9.67 -7.20 -35.40
CA TYR A 665 8.99 -6.01 -34.92
C TYR A 665 9.24 -4.86 -35.90
N ALA A 666 8.18 -4.26 -36.43
CA ALA A 666 8.23 -3.07 -37.28
C ALA A 666 7.70 -1.88 -36.48
N ILE A 667 8.55 -0.86 -36.31
CA ILE A 667 8.31 0.28 -35.42
C ILE A 667 8.12 1.52 -36.29
N TYR A 668 6.95 2.14 -36.25
CA TYR A 668 6.61 3.33 -37.02
C TYR A 668 6.72 4.57 -36.16
N LEU A 669 7.57 5.51 -36.57
CA LEU A 669 7.78 6.80 -35.90
C LEU A 669 7.04 7.90 -36.67
N SER A 670 6.34 8.78 -35.94
CA SER A 670 5.62 9.93 -36.51
C SER A 670 5.62 11.15 -35.57
N SER A 671 5.62 12.35 -36.14
CA SER A 671 5.72 13.63 -35.41
C SER A 671 4.44 14.02 -34.64
N GLY A 672 3.27 13.57 -35.06
CA GLY A 672 2.02 13.81 -34.34
C GLY A 672 1.61 15.28 -34.32
N LYS A 673 1.53 15.89 -33.13
CA LYS A 673 1.35 17.35 -32.96
C LYS A 673 2.67 18.11 -32.80
N ASN A 674 3.77 17.41 -32.53
CA ASN A 674 5.08 18.02 -32.28
C ASN A 674 5.75 18.34 -33.61
N HIS A 675 5.57 19.57 -34.09
CA HIS A 675 6.25 20.07 -35.29
C HIS A 675 7.77 20.15 -35.03
N GLY A 676 8.58 19.73 -36.00
CA GLY A 676 10.05 19.77 -35.94
C GLY A 676 10.76 18.58 -35.29
N VAL A 677 10.19 17.85 -34.32
CA VAL A 677 10.97 16.85 -33.54
C VAL A 677 11.56 15.73 -34.41
N LEU A 678 10.71 15.04 -35.18
CA LEU A 678 11.19 13.96 -36.06
C LEU A 678 11.97 14.50 -37.27
N GLU A 679 11.74 15.76 -37.66
CA GLU A 679 12.54 16.44 -38.70
C GLU A 679 13.95 16.76 -38.20
N SER A 680 14.11 17.08 -36.90
CA SER A 680 15.42 17.24 -36.22
C SER A 680 16.24 15.95 -36.30
N ILE A 681 15.66 14.82 -35.84
CA ILE A 681 16.27 13.48 -35.95
C ILE A 681 16.67 13.17 -37.40
N LEU A 682 15.73 13.34 -38.34
CA LEU A 682 15.97 13.04 -39.75
C LEU A 682 16.97 13.99 -40.42
N SER A 683 17.22 15.19 -39.87
CA SER A 683 18.27 16.07 -40.36
C SER A 683 19.68 15.58 -40.02
N GLY A 684 19.81 14.75 -38.98
CA GLY A 684 21.04 14.06 -38.58
C GLY A 684 21.43 12.86 -39.47
N CYS A 685 20.52 12.37 -40.33
CA CYS A 685 20.82 11.27 -41.24
C CYS A 685 21.82 11.67 -42.34
N SER A 686 22.72 10.76 -42.71
CA SER A 686 23.71 10.92 -43.78
C SER A 686 23.13 10.65 -45.17
N LEU A 687 22.13 9.77 -45.28
CA LEU A 687 21.54 9.44 -46.58
C LEU A 687 20.54 10.51 -47.05
N GLU A 688 20.87 11.22 -48.14
CA GLU A 688 20.02 12.26 -48.77
C GLU A 688 18.55 11.87 -48.99
N HIS A 689 18.25 10.58 -49.19
CA HIS A 689 16.88 10.11 -49.39
C HIS A 689 16.11 9.84 -48.08
N LYS A 690 16.80 9.82 -46.94
CA LYS A 690 16.27 9.75 -45.56
C LYS A 690 16.33 11.12 -44.85
N LYS A 691 17.20 12.01 -45.31
CA LYS A 691 17.50 13.31 -44.70
C LYS A 691 16.37 14.34 -44.88
N PHE A 692 16.08 15.12 -43.84
CA PHE A 692 15.15 16.24 -43.88
C PHE A 692 15.86 17.58 -43.58
N PRO A 693 15.30 18.74 -44.00
CA PRO A 693 15.83 20.05 -43.62
C PRO A 693 15.76 20.27 -42.10
N ILE A 694 16.75 20.96 -41.53
CA ILE A 694 16.76 21.33 -40.11
C ILE A 694 15.54 22.23 -39.82
N PRO A 695 14.68 21.88 -38.85
CA PRO A 695 13.50 22.67 -38.50
C PRO A 695 13.87 24.00 -37.83
N THR A 696 13.09 25.06 -38.09
CA THR A 696 13.33 26.40 -37.51
C THR A 696 12.90 26.55 -36.05
N GLN A 697 11.97 25.70 -35.58
CA GLN A 697 11.54 25.63 -34.19
C GLN A 697 11.09 24.19 -33.91
N VAL A 698 11.54 23.63 -32.79
CA VAL A 698 11.18 22.28 -32.33
C VAL A 698 10.44 22.40 -31.01
N GLU A 699 9.19 21.95 -30.98
CA GLU A 699 8.35 21.99 -29.77
C GLU A 699 8.02 20.56 -29.32
N ARG A 700 8.31 20.25 -28.05
CA ARG A 700 8.09 18.93 -27.44
C ARG A 700 6.94 19.03 -26.44
N GLN A 701 5.72 18.76 -26.89
CA GLN A 701 4.51 18.69 -26.07
C GLN A 701 4.05 17.25 -25.85
N ALA A 702 3.22 17.03 -24.82
CA ALA A 702 2.51 15.77 -24.56
C ALA A 702 1.81 15.24 -25.83
N GLN A 703 1.98 13.94 -26.11
CA GLN A 703 1.42 13.29 -27.28
C GLN A 703 0.34 12.27 -26.90
N PRO A 704 -0.78 12.21 -27.64
CA PRO A 704 -1.81 11.21 -27.44
C PRO A 704 -1.46 9.84 -28.04
N VAL A 705 -1.83 8.79 -27.32
CA VAL A 705 -1.81 7.39 -27.74
C VAL A 705 -3.21 6.79 -27.58
N TYR A 706 -3.65 6.01 -28.56
CA TYR A 706 -4.88 5.24 -28.42
C TYR A 706 -4.67 4.14 -27.39
N PHE A 707 -5.61 3.98 -26.47
CA PHE A 707 -5.57 2.94 -25.44
C PHE A 707 -6.79 2.04 -25.55
N ASP A 708 -6.67 0.82 -25.02
CA ASP A 708 -7.82 0.04 -24.58
C ASP A 708 -7.64 -0.29 -23.10
N ILE A 709 -8.75 -0.60 -22.46
CA ILE A 709 -8.80 -0.90 -21.04
C ILE A 709 -9.50 -2.23 -20.82
N GLN A 710 -8.81 -3.15 -20.14
CA GLN A 710 -9.31 -4.45 -19.76
C GLN A 710 -9.41 -4.54 -18.24
N GLU A 711 -10.59 -4.91 -17.74
CA GLU A 711 -10.77 -5.21 -16.32
C GLU A 711 -9.98 -6.47 -15.94
N LEU A 712 -9.23 -6.37 -14.86
CA LEU A 712 -8.47 -7.43 -14.22
C LEU A 712 -9.06 -7.73 -12.83
N PRO A 713 -8.78 -8.90 -12.24
CA PRO A 713 -9.10 -9.17 -10.85
C PRO A 713 -8.58 -8.08 -9.91
N ALA A 714 -9.27 -7.87 -8.79
CA ALA A 714 -8.81 -6.93 -7.77
C ALA A 714 -7.44 -7.35 -7.23
N ALA A 715 -6.51 -6.41 -7.24
CA ALA A 715 -5.15 -6.59 -6.75
C ALA A 715 -4.70 -5.31 -6.05
N GLN A 716 -3.45 -5.30 -5.60
CA GLN A 716 -2.92 -4.16 -4.88
C GLN A 716 -2.40 -3.10 -5.84
N TYR A 717 -2.81 -1.86 -5.62
CA TYR A 717 -2.28 -0.66 -6.26
C TYR A 717 -1.51 0.17 -5.24
N HIS A 718 -0.66 1.04 -5.74
CA HIS A 718 0.08 2.01 -4.97
C HIS A 718 -0.13 3.39 -5.57
N GLY A 719 -0.67 4.31 -4.79
CA GLY A 719 -0.93 5.68 -5.20
C GLY A 719 0.15 6.62 -4.73
N ILE A 720 0.27 7.74 -5.45
CA ILE A 720 1.00 8.93 -5.05
C ILE A 720 -0.01 10.06 -4.96
N THR A 721 0.14 10.90 -3.94
CA THR A 721 -0.58 12.17 -3.78
C THR A 721 0.41 13.30 -3.83
N LEU A 722 0.24 14.18 -4.81
CA LEU A 722 0.99 15.42 -4.97
C LEU A 722 0.28 16.59 -4.27
N ALA A 723 1.05 17.60 -3.87
CA ALA A 723 0.57 18.77 -3.14
C ALA A 723 -0.61 19.51 -3.82
N ASP A 724 -1.47 20.13 -3.00
CA ASP A 724 -2.74 20.79 -3.40
C ASP A 724 -2.56 22.04 -4.30
N ASP A 725 -1.34 22.55 -4.43
CA ASP A 725 -0.96 23.66 -5.31
C ASP A 725 -0.46 23.23 -6.70
N THR A 726 -0.48 21.92 -6.97
CA THR A 726 0.00 21.32 -8.24
C THR A 726 -1.14 20.85 -9.16
N ASP A 727 -0.79 20.45 -10.39
CA ASP A 727 -1.72 19.87 -11.37
C ASP A 727 -2.08 18.39 -11.11
N HIS A 728 -1.62 17.83 -9.98
CA HIS A 728 -1.87 16.46 -9.51
C HIS A 728 -1.50 15.35 -10.52
N GLN A 729 -0.59 15.65 -11.45
CA GLN A 729 -0.17 14.77 -12.54
C GLN A 729 1.33 14.49 -12.48
N PHE A 730 1.70 13.23 -12.69
CA PHE A 730 3.10 12.77 -12.73
C PHE A 730 3.35 11.73 -13.82
N LEU A 731 4.63 11.47 -14.10
CA LEU A 731 5.05 10.47 -15.07
C LEU A 731 5.36 9.11 -14.41
N LEU A 732 4.92 8.04 -15.06
CA LEU A 732 5.41 6.68 -14.79
C LEU A 732 6.76 6.45 -15.47
N GLY A 733 7.48 5.39 -15.08
CA GLY A 733 8.79 5.03 -15.66
C GLY A 733 8.78 4.82 -17.18
N ASN A 734 7.62 4.60 -17.80
CA ASN A 734 7.42 4.49 -19.25
C ASN A 734 6.86 5.77 -19.91
N THR A 735 7.05 6.93 -19.27
CA THR A 735 6.64 8.28 -19.70
C THR A 735 5.12 8.50 -19.87
N MET A 736 4.27 7.58 -19.39
CA MET A 736 2.82 7.77 -19.37
C MET A 736 2.42 8.80 -18.30
N LEU A 737 1.49 9.69 -18.65
CA LEU A 737 0.97 10.69 -17.73
C LEU A 737 -0.21 10.11 -16.94
N VAL A 738 -0.13 10.17 -15.62
CA VAL A 738 -1.12 9.66 -14.68
C VAL A 738 -1.44 10.70 -13.60
N HIS A 739 -2.57 10.51 -12.91
CA HIS A 739 -3.05 11.40 -11.86
C HIS A 739 -2.92 10.76 -10.47
N ASN A 740 -3.03 11.56 -9.40
CA ASN A 740 -3.17 11.09 -8.02
C ASN A 740 -4.17 9.91 -7.90
N CYS A 741 -3.81 8.95 -7.04
CA CYS A 741 -4.52 7.69 -6.75
C CYS A 741 -4.64 7.50 -5.22
N GLY A 742 -5.51 6.63 -4.64
CA GLY A 742 -5.80 6.67 -3.18
C GLY A 742 -6.25 5.40 -2.41
N GLU A 743 -5.33 4.78 -1.64
CA GLU A 743 -5.38 4.29 -0.23
C GLU A 743 -5.96 2.90 0.20
N ARG A 744 -5.45 2.40 1.37
CA ARG A 744 -5.56 1.07 2.08
C ARG A 744 -4.55 -0.09 1.84
N GLY A 745 -3.23 0.11 1.93
CA GLY A 745 -2.27 -0.92 1.50
C GLY A 745 -0.92 -1.02 2.25
N ASN A 746 -0.31 0.09 2.65
CA ASN A 746 1.04 0.10 3.22
C ASN A 746 1.09 0.04 4.75
N GLU A 747 -0.06 0.20 5.44
CA GLU A 747 -0.12 0.33 6.90
C GLU A 747 0.58 -0.82 7.65
N MET A 748 0.52 -2.07 7.14
CA MET A 748 1.28 -3.17 7.74
C MET A 748 2.76 -3.21 7.36
N SER A 749 3.13 -2.82 6.13
CA SER A 749 4.54 -2.72 5.74
C SER A 749 5.25 -1.65 6.57
N GLU A 750 4.58 -0.51 6.77
CA GLU A 750 5.00 0.58 7.64
C GLU A 750 5.12 0.11 9.10
N VAL A 751 4.09 -0.53 9.66
CA VAL A 751 4.15 -1.16 11.00
C VAL A 751 5.31 -2.15 11.12
N LEU A 752 5.57 -2.97 10.10
CA LEU A 752 6.65 -3.96 10.09
C LEU A 752 8.05 -3.35 9.95
N MET A 753 8.18 -2.19 9.31
CA MET A 753 9.43 -1.43 9.22
C MET A 753 9.70 -0.57 10.47
N ASP A 754 8.65 0.01 11.05
CA ASP A 754 8.71 0.88 12.24
C ASP A 754 8.95 0.09 13.52
N PHE A 755 8.19 -0.99 13.78
CA PHE A 755 8.22 -1.68 15.08
C PHE A 755 9.60 -2.22 15.49
N PRO A 756 10.49 -2.66 14.58
CA PRO A 756 11.87 -2.99 14.91
C PRO A 756 12.75 -1.78 15.24
N GLN A 757 12.47 -0.60 14.68
CA GLN A 757 13.24 0.63 14.91
C GLN A 757 12.82 1.37 16.19
N LEU A 758 11.55 1.24 16.57
CA LEU A 758 10.97 1.89 17.74
C LEU A 758 11.50 1.26 19.03
N THR A 759 12.13 2.06 19.87
CA THR A 759 12.61 1.66 21.20
C THR A 759 11.73 2.18 22.32
N THR A 760 11.77 1.49 23.46
CA THR A 760 11.15 1.90 24.72
C THR A 760 12.20 1.83 25.84
N GLU A 761 12.13 2.76 26.79
CA GLU A 761 13.07 2.81 27.91
C GLU A 761 12.54 2.01 29.10
N VAL A 762 13.26 0.94 29.46
CA VAL A 762 12.95 0.09 30.62
C VAL A 762 14.23 -0.14 31.40
N ASP A 763 14.20 0.06 32.72
CA ASP A 763 15.38 0.03 33.62
C ASP A 763 16.55 0.92 33.14
N GLY A 764 16.27 2.03 32.44
CA GLY A 764 17.30 2.92 31.87
C GLY A 764 18.03 2.35 30.64
N ARG A 765 17.44 1.34 29.97
CA ARG A 765 17.94 0.76 28.72
C ARG A 765 16.91 0.95 27.62
N GLN A 766 17.39 1.30 26.42
CA GLN A 766 16.58 1.33 25.21
C GLN A 766 16.49 -0.08 24.62
N GLU A 767 15.31 -0.67 24.62
CA GLU A 767 15.03 -1.98 24.02
C GLU A 767 13.95 -1.84 22.94
N PRO A 768 14.03 -2.55 21.79
CA PRO A 768 13.06 -2.44 20.71
C PRO A 768 11.68 -3.01 21.10
N ILE A 769 10.60 -2.33 20.74
CA ILE A 769 9.22 -2.71 21.14
C ILE A 769 8.81 -4.09 20.60
N MET A 770 9.45 -4.55 19.52
CA MET A 770 9.25 -5.89 18.96
C MET A 770 9.57 -7.02 19.96
N GLN A 771 10.41 -6.78 20.97
CA GLN A 771 10.67 -7.74 22.07
C GLN A 771 9.49 -7.94 23.03
N ARG A 772 8.45 -7.11 22.98
CA ARG A 772 7.22 -7.30 23.78
C ARG A 772 5.96 -7.36 22.92
N THR A 773 6.12 -7.67 21.64
CA THR A 773 5.02 -7.64 20.66
C THR A 773 4.97 -8.97 19.88
N THR A 774 3.76 -9.50 19.70
CA THR A 774 3.46 -10.51 18.65
C THR A 774 2.59 -9.84 17.59
N LEU A 775 2.96 -10.01 16.32
CA LEU A 775 2.17 -9.54 15.18
C LEU A 775 1.42 -10.71 14.53
N VAL A 776 0.13 -10.53 14.28
CA VAL A 776 -0.68 -11.45 13.47
C VAL A 776 -1.13 -10.70 12.21
N ALA A 777 -0.39 -10.87 11.12
CA ALA A 777 -0.59 -10.19 9.86
C ALA A 777 -1.52 -11.00 8.95
N ASN A 778 -2.71 -10.49 8.63
CA ASN A 778 -3.63 -11.12 7.70
C ASN A 778 -4.11 -10.13 6.62
N THR A 779 -3.53 -10.17 5.42
CA THR A 779 -3.85 -9.18 4.36
C THR A 779 -5.26 -9.34 3.74
N SER A 780 -5.64 -8.44 2.83
CA SER A 780 -6.88 -8.48 2.03
C SER A 780 -6.83 -9.64 1.05
N ASN A 781 -5.65 -9.84 0.46
CA ASN A 781 -5.34 -10.91 -0.46
C ASN A 781 -5.27 -12.27 0.24
N MET A 782 -5.00 -12.31 1.55
CA MET A 782 -5.18 -13.52 2.35
C MET A 782 -6.68 -13.88 2.47
N PRO A 783 -7.03 -15.18 2.46
CA PRO A 783 -8.41 -15.61 2.38
C PRO A 783 -9.31 -15.09 3.49
N VAL A 784 -10.59 -14.95 3.13
CA VAL A 784 -11.65 -14.39 3.98
C VAL A 784 -11.77 -15.15 5.30
N ALA A 785 -11.63 -16.47 5.26
CA ALA A 785 -11.64 -17.32 6.45
C ALA A 785 -10.47 -17.02 7.40
N ALA A 786 -9.27 -16.77 6.87
CA ALA A 786 -8.07 -16.51 7.69
C ALA A 786 -8.20 -15.19 8.47
N ARG A 787 -8.99 -14.22 7.99
CA ARG A 787 -9.36 -13.01 8.76
C ARG A 787 -10.11 -13.36 10.04
N GLU A 788 -11.08 -14.27 10.00
CA GLU A 788 -11.77 -14.75 11.21
C GLU A 788 -10.80 -15.48 12.15
N ALA A 789 -9.97 -16.38 11.61
CA ALA A 789 -8.98 -17.10 12.40
C ALA A 789 -8.01 -16.15 13.12
N SER A 790 -7.50 -15.12 12.43
CA SER A 790 -6.51 -14.17 12.96
C SER A 790 -6.94 -13.50 14.27
N ILE A 791 -8.23 -13.14 14.39
CA ILE A 791 -8.81 -12.52 15.59
C ILE A 791 -8.83 -13.53 16.74
N TYR A 792 -9.24 -14.78 16.50
CA TYR A 792 -9.26 -15.83 17.52
C TYR A 792 -7.85 -16.27 17.94
N THR A 793 -6.90 -16.33 17.01
CA THR A 793 -5.48 -16.60 17.27
C THR A 793 -4.89 -15.49 18.15
N GLY A 794 -5.07 -14.23 17.77
CA GLY A 794 -4.56 -13.07 18.53
C GLY A 794 -5.10 -12.97 19.96
N ILE A 795 -6.41 -13.17 20.17
CA ILE A 795 -6.98 -13.16 21.53
C ILE A 795 -6.51 -14.37 22.35
N THR A 796 -6.27 -15.53 21.73
CA THR A 796 -5.79 -16.73 22.42
C THR A 796 -4.32 -16.58 22.86
N VAL A 797 -3.48 -15.95 22.04
CA VAL A 797 -2.13 -15.52 22.44
C VAL A 797 -2.19 -14.49 23.56
N SER A 798 -3.13 -13.53 23.49
CA SER A 798 -3.32 -12.52 24.54
C SER A 798 -3.73 -13.14 25.88
N GLU A 799 -4.66 -14.09 25.87
CA GLU A 799 -5.05 -14.86 27.06
C GLU A 799 -3.92 -15.74 27.61
N TYR A 800 -3.03 -16.25 26.75
CA TYR A 800 -1.88 -17.03 27.20
C TYR A 800 -0.92 -16.18 28.04
N PHE A 801 -0.54 -14.99 27.56
CA PHE A 801 0.31 -14.07 28.33
C PHE A 801 -0.41 -13.53 29.58
N ARG A 802 -1.73 -13.31 29.53
CA ARG A 802 -2.57 -13.00 30.71
C ARG A 802 -2.44 -14.07 31.80
N ASP A 803 -2.50 -15.36 31.44
CA ASP A 803 -2.41 -16.47 32.40
C ASP A 803 -1.02 -16.58 33.08
N GLN A 804 0.03 -16.05 32.43
CA GLN A 804 1.36 -15.88 33.02
C GLN A 804 1.42 -14.76 34.08
N GLY A 805 0.34 -14.00 34.31
CA GLY A 805 0.30 -12.87 35.22
C GLY A 805 0.79 -11.56 34.60
N LYS A 806 0.52 -11.34 33.30
CA LYS A 806 0.89 -10.13 32.56
C LYS A 806 -0.32 -9.26 32.22
N HIS A 807 -0.08 -7.97 32.06
CA HIS A 807 -1.02 -6.99 31.55
C HIS A 807 -0.84 -6.83 30.02
N VAL A 808 -1.73 -7.46 29.27
CA VAL A 808 -1.67 -7.55 27.80
C VAL A 808 -2.63 -6.56 27.16
N ALA A 809 -2.19 -5.86 26.12
CA ALA A 809 -3.06 -5.08 25.23
C ALA A 809 -3.18 -5.78 23.87
N MET A 810 -4.41 -6.17 23.51
CA MET A 810 -4.74 -6.65 22.17
C MET A 810 -5.30 -5.50 21.33
N ILE A 811 -4.69 -5.26 20.17
CA ILE A 811 -5.13 -4.29 19.18
C ILE A 811 -5.63 -5.06 17.95
N ALA A 812 -6.89 -4.84 17.58
CA ALA A 812 -7.54 -5.51 16.45
C ALA A 812 -7.87 -4.47 15.36
N ASP A 813 -7.02 -4.36 14.34
CA ASP A 813 -7.24 -3.47 13.19
C ASP A 813 -7.56 -4.28 11.91
N SER A 814 -8.82 -4.41 11.47
CA SER A 814 -10.05 -3.83 12.01
C SER A 814 -11.16 -4.88 12.15
N THR A 815 -11.95 -4.73 13.21
CA THR A 815 -13.09 -5.64 13.48
C THR A 815 -14.18 -5.53 12.41
N SER A 816 -14.27 -4.41 11.68
CA SER A 816 -15.13 -4.27 10.49
C SER A 816 -14.75 -5.21 9.36
N ARG A 817 -13.46 -5.43 9.09
CA ARG A 817 -13.00 -6.37 8.05
C ARG A 817 -13.29 -7.83 8.44
N TRP A 818 -13.29 -8.14 9.74
CA TRP A 818 -13.76 -9.42 10.26
C TRP A 818 -15.28 -9.57 10.12
N ALA A 819 -16.07 -8.54 10.44
CA ALA A 819 -17.52 -8.57 10.23
C ALA A 819 -17.92 -8.73 8.76
N GLU A 820 -17.20 -8.08 7.84
CA GLU A 820 -17.36 -8.28 6.39
C GLU A 820 -17.00 -9.70 5.94
N ALA A 821 -15.97 -10.31 6.55
CA ALA A 821 -15.62 -11.70 6.30
C ALA A 821 -16.76 -12.65 6.73
N LEU A 822 -17.32 -12.46 7.94
CA LEU A 822 -18.49 -13.20 8.41
C LEU A 822 -19.69 -13.04 7.47
N ARG A 823 -19.92 -11.84 6.93
CA ARG A 823 -20.97 -11.56 5.93
C ARG A 823 -20.78 -12.33 4.62
N GLU A 824 -19.55 -12.40 4.11
CA GLU A 824 -19.30 -13.20 2.91
C GLU A 824 -19.51 -14.69 3.18
N ILE A 825 -18.99 -15.21 4.29
CA ILE A 825 -19.14 -16.62 4.69
C ILE A 825 -20.63 -16.99 4.81
N SER A 826 -21.44 -16.19 5.53
CA SER A 826 -22.88 -16.43 5.66
C SER A 826 -23.62 -16.37 4.32
N GLY A 827 -23.21 -15.46 3.43
CA GLY A 827 -23.75 -15.34 2.08
C GLY A 827 -23.46 -16.57 1.21
N ARG A 828 -22.24 -17.15 1.29
CA ARG A 828 -21.88 -18.40 0.59
C ARG A 828 -22.65 -19.61 1.13
N LEU A 829 -22.99 -19.61 2.41
CA LEU A 829 -23.78 -20.65 3.06
C LEU A 829 -25.29 -20.53 2.84
N ALA A 830 -25.74 -19.49 2.11
CA ALA A 830 -27.14 -19.14 1.90
C ALA A 830 -27.93 -18.98 3.23
N GLU A 831 -27.25 -18.49 4.27
CA GLU A 831 -27.92 -18.10 5.51
C GLU A 831 -28.76 -16.84 5.27
N MET A 832 -29.90 -16.71 5.95
CA MET A 832 -30.73 -15.51 5.83
C MET A 832 -29.99 -14.30 6.46
N PRO A 833 -29.72 -13.23 5.69
CA PRO A 833 -29.09 -12.04 6.24
C PRO A 833 -30.05 -11.29 7.18
N ALA A 834 -29.46 -10.59 8.14
CA ALA A 834 -30.11 -9.53 8.91
C ALA A 834 -29.79 -8.16 8.26
N ASP A 835 -29.57 -7.12 9.06
CA ASP A 835 -29.33 -5.76 8.59
C ASP A 835 -28.04 -5.65 7.74
N SER A 836 -28.11 -4.85 6.67
CA SER A 836 -26.99 -4.58 5.73
C SER A 836 -26.25 -5.82 5.18
N GLY A 837 -26.95 -6.97 5.15
CA GLY A 837 -26.44 -8.25 4.66
C GLY A 837 -25.70 -9.08 5.70
N TYR A 838 -25.42 -8.56 6.90
CA TYR A 838 -24.66 -9.29 7.93
C TYR A 838 -25.45 -10.48 8.52
N PRO A 839 -24.79 -11.53 9.03
CA PRO A 839 -25.47 -12.64 9.67
C PRO A 839 -26.10 -12.26 11.02
N ALA A 840 -27.22 -12.89 11.37
CA ALA A 840 -27.92 -12.65 12.64
C ALA A 840 -27.05 -12.90 13.90
N TYR A 841 -25.99 -13.72 13.80
CA TYR A 841 -25.05 -14.00 14.89
C TYR A 841 -23.89 -12.98 15.01
N LEU A 842 -23.82 -11.93 14.18
CA LEU A 842 -22.74 -10.93 14.23
C LEU A 842 -22.56 -10.35 15.65
N GLY A 843 -23.65 -9.90 16.28
CA GLY A 843 -23.60 -9.35 17.64
C GLY A 843 -23.12 -10.36 18.69
N ALA A 844 -23.52 -11.62 18.57
CA ALA A 844 -23.08 -12.70 19.46
C ALA A 844 -21.59 -13.02 19.28
N ARG A 845 -21.07 -12.99 18.04
CA ARG A 845 -19.64 -13.18 17.74
C ARG A 845 -18.81 -12.04 18.32
N LEU A 846 -19.19 -10.79 18.06
CA LEU A 846 -18.51 -9.60 18.64
C LEU A 846 -18.55 -9.64 20.17
N ALA A 847 -19.68 -9.98 20.79
CA ALA A 847 -19.80 -10.11 22.24
C ALA A 847 -18.87 -11.20 22.78
N SER A 848 -18.87 -12.38 22.17
CA SER A 848 -17.99 -13.50 22.58
C SER A 848 -16.49 -13.20 22.45
N PHE A 849 -16.12 -12.24 21.58
CA PHE A 849 -14.75 -11.76 21.44
C PHE A 849 -14.40 -10.74 22.53
N TYR A 850 -15.17 -9.66 22.66
CA TYR A 850 -14.88 -8.61 23.65
C TYR A 850 -15.02 -9.10 25.09
N GLU A 851 -15.90 -10.06 25.38
CA GLU A 851 -16.03 -10.68 26.73
C GLU A 851 -14.85 -11.59 27.12
N ARG A 852 -13.89 -11.85 26.22
CA ARG A 852 -12.60 -12.49 26.59
C ARG A 852 -11.63 -11.51 27.25
N ALA A 853 -11.85 -10.21 27.06
CA ALA A 853 -11.17 -9.15 27.82
C ALA A 853 -11.55 -9.19 29.31
N GLY A 854 -10.69 -8.61 30.14
CA GLY A 854 -10.90 -8.50 31.57
C GLY A 854 -9.63 -8.61 32.39
N LYS A 855 -9.67 -8.10 33.62
CA LYS A 855 -8.72 -8.42 34.70
C LYS A 855 -9.18 -9.74 35.34
N VAL A 856 -8.27 -10.68 35.54
CA VAL A 856 -8.58 -12.00 36.10
C VAL A 856 -7.53 -12.42 37.13
N LYS A 857 -7.95 -13.28 38.06
CA LYS A 857 -7.02 -14.13 38.81
C LYS A 857 -6.71 -15.36 37.96
N CYS A 858 -5.43 -15.58 37.68
CA CYS A 858 -4.97 -16.68 36.84
C CYS A 858 -5.23 -18.04 37.51
N LEU A 859 -5.30 -19.10 36.71
CA LEU A 859 -5.38 -20.47 37.21
C LEU A 859 -4.02 -20.93 37.75
N GLY A 860 -4.03 -21.73 38.82
CA GLY A 860 -2.84 -22.38 39.40
C GLY A 860 -1.94 -21.48 40.28
N GLY A 861 -0.95 -22.10 40.90
CA GLY A 861 0.08 -21.47 41.73
C GLY A 861 1.32 -21.04 40.93
N PRO A 862 2.11 -20.04 41.40
CA PRO A 862 1.79 -19.09 42.47
C PRO A 862 0.58 -18.22 42.11
N GLU A 863 -0.03 -17.53 43.08
CA GLU A 863 -1.13 -16.61 42.78
C GLU A 863 -0.66 -15.48 41.86
N ARG A 864 -1.35 -15.30 40.74
CA ARG A 864 -1.05 -14.30 39.71
C ARG A 864 -2.32 -13.56 39.31
N PHE A 865 -2.15 -12.29 38.98
CA PHE A 865 -3.19 -11.45 38.39
C PHE A 865 -2.73 -11.04 37.01
N GLY A 866 -3.61 -11.15 36.02
CA GLY A 866 -3.34 -10.73 34.65
C GLY A 866 -4.53 -9.98 34.08
N SER A 867 -4.33 -9.29 32.96
CA SER A 867 -5.43 -8.61 32.27
C SER A 867 -5.25 -8.63 30.76
N VAL A 868 -6.35 -8.75 30.02
CA VAL A 868 -6.38 -8.46 28.58
C VAL A 868 -7.24 -7.24 28.33
N SER A 869 -6.63 -6.14 27.92
CA SER A 869 -7.32 -4.99 27.34
C SER A 869 -7.54 -5.22 25.85
N VAL A 870 -8.77 -5.05 25.34
CA VAL A 870 -9.05 -5.17 23.90
C VAL A 870 -9.41 -3.80 23.33
N VAL A 871 -8.67 -3.37 22.31
CA VAL A 871 -8.89 -2.14 21.56
C VAL A 871 -9.20 -2.51 20.10
N GLY A 872 -10.47 -2.41 19.72
CA GLY A 872 -10.93 -2.72 18.37
C GLY A 872 -11.09 -1.47 17.50
N ALA A 873 -10.39 -1.42 16.37
CA ALA A 873 -10.61 -0.38 15.37
C ALA A 873 -11.84 -0.74 14.51
N VAL A 874 -12.80 0.18 14.44
CA VAL A 874 -14.02 0.03 13.63
C VAL A 874 -13.95 1.02 12.47
N SER A 875 -14.24 0.55 11.27
CA SER A 875 -14.21 1.36 10.04
C SER A 875 -15.59 1.40 9.41
N PRO A 876 -16.55 2.17 9.97
CA PRO A 876 -17.87 2.32 9.37
C PRO A 876 -17.78 2.91 7.94
N PRO A 877 -18.60 2.43 6.99
CA PRO A 877 -18.66 3.02 5.65
C PRO A 877 -19.06 4.50 5.75
N GLY A 878 -18.29 5.38 5.11
CA GLY A 878 -18.53 6.83 5.13
C GLY A 878 -18.33 7.54 6.48
N GLY A 879 -18.03 6.81 7.57
CA GLY A 879 -18.03 7.36 8.93
C GLY A 879 -19.40 7.29 9.65
N ASP A 880 -20.38 6.56 9.10
CA ASP A 880 -21.72 6.45 9.71
C ASP A 880 -21.76 5.45 10.88
N PHE A 881 -22.03 5.96 12.09
CA PHE A 881 -22.15 5.13 13.30
C PHE A 881 -23.44 4.30 13.36
N SER A 882 -24.38 4.49 12.43
CA SER A 882 -25.59 3.65 12.30
C SER A 882 -25.31 2.25 11.73
N ASP A 883 -24.12 2.02 11.16
CA ASP A 883 -23.70 0.73 10.63
C ASP A 883 -23.84 -0.41 11.68
N PRO A 884 -24.36 -1.60 11.31
CA PRO A 884 -24.60 -2.70 12.25
C PRO A 884 -23.37 -3.15 13.03
N VAL A 885 -22.16 -3.09 12.47
CA VAL A 885 -20.92 -3.45 13.19
C VAL A 885 -20.62 -2.41 14.27
N THR A 886 -20.80 -1.13 13.95
CA THR A 886 -20.59 -0.04 14.91
C THR A 886 -21.64 -0.08 16.02
N SER A 887 -22.92 -0.24 15.67
CA SER A 887 -24.04 -0.37 16.61
C SER A 887 -23.88 -1.58 17.54
N ALA A 888 -23.55 -2.76 16.99
CA ALA A 888 -23.26 -3.95 17.79
C ALA A 888 -22.06 -3.72 18.73
N THR A 889 -20.96 -3.18 18.21
CA THR A 889 -19.75 -2.90 19.02
C THR A 889 -20.07 -1.92 20.17
N LEU A 890 -20.78 -0.82 19.89
CA LEU A 890 -21.26 0.18 20.86
C LEU A 890 -22.05 -0.43 22.02
N SER A 891 -22.86 -1.46 21.74
CA SER A 891 -23.65 -2.13 22.77
C SER A 891 -22.82 -2.98 23.75
N ILE A 892 -21.62 -3.40 23.33
CA ILE A 892 -20.74 -4.32 24.07
C ILE A 892 -19.64 -3.56 24.81
N VAL A 893 -18.95 -2.63 24.12
CA VAL A 893 -17.77 -1.96 24.68
C VAL A 893 -18.13 -0.97 25.80
N GLN A 894 -17.17 -0.79 26.71
CA GLN A 894 -17.33 0.11 27.85
C GLN A 894 -16.71 1.50 27.58
N VAL A 895 -15.76 1.58 26.63
CA VAL A 895 -15.15 2.84 26.18
C VAL A 895 -15.32 3.00 24.68
N PHE A 896 -15.62 4.23 24.26
CA PHE A 896 -15.86 4.61 22.89
C PHE A 896 -15.08 5.89 22.56
N TRP A 897 -14.10 5.77 21.66
CA TRP A 897 -13.28 6.86 21.15
C TRP A 897 -13.69 7.18 19.72
N GLY A 898 -14.77 7.95 19.56
CA GLY A 898 -15.29 8.32 18.25
C GLY A 898 -14.41 9.34 17.56
N LEU A 899 -13.77 8.98 16.45
CA LEU A 899 -12.94 9.90 15.67
C LEU A 899 -13.77 10.67 14.64
N ASP A 900 -13.61 11.99 14.61
CA ASP A 900 -14.33 12.89 13.70
C ASP A 900 -13.49 13.24 12.46
N LYS A 901 -14.06 12.98 11.29
CA LYS A 901 -13.48 13.39 10.01
C LYS A 901 -13.31 14.92 9.92
N LYS A 902 -14.18 15.71 10.55
CA LYS A 902 -14.09 17.18 10.57
C LYS A 902 -12.88 17.69 11.34
N LEU A 903 -12.49 17.01 12.42
CA LEU A 903 -11.28 17.35 13.20
C LEU A 903 -10.02 16.97 12.42
N ALA A 904 -9.98 15.76 11.84
CA ALA A 904 -8.89 15.32 10.99
C ALA A 904 -8.67 16.24 9.77
N GLN A 905 -9.74 16.67 9.10
CA GLN A 905 -9.67 17.64 7.99
C GLN A 905 -9.13 19.02 8.39
N ARG A 906 -9.27 19.41 9.66
CA ARG A 906 -8.68 20.64 10.23
C ARG A 906 -7.26 20.45 10.76
N LYS A 907 -6.65 19.27 10.54
CA LYS A 907 -5.36 18.85 11.10
C LYS A 907 -5.33 18.89 12.64
N HIS A 908 -6.50 18.74 13.28
CA HIS A 908 -6.60 18.56 14.73
C HIS A 908 -6.45 17.07 15.05
N PHE A 909 -5.34 16.74 15.71
CA PHE A 909 -4.95 15.37 16.06
C PHE A 909 -4.59 15.28 17.55
N PRO A 910 -4.91 14.17 18.23
CA PRO A 910 -5.77 13.08 17.77
C PRO A 910 -7.23 13.54 17.58
N SER A 911 -7.89 13.05 16.52
CA SER A 911 -9.17 13.59 16.00
C SER A 911 -10.43 13.18 16.81
N VAL A 912 -10.28 13.03 18.13
CA VAL A 912 -11.32 12.48 19.02
C VAL A 912 -12.45 13.49 19.20
N ASN A 913 -13.68 13.11 18.85
CA ASN A 913 -14.88 13.89 19.13
C ASN A 913 -15.20 13.82 20.64
N TRP A 914 -15.02 14.92 21.36
CA TRP A 914 -15.22 14.96 22.81
C TRP A 914 -16.70 14.96 23.26
N SER A 915 -17.64 15.24 22.34
CA SER A 915 -19.08 15.27 22.64
C SER A 915 -19.74 13.91 22.42
N LEU A 916 -19.25 13.12 21.45
CA LEU A 916 -19.73 11.75 21.16
C LEU A 916 -18.96 10.65 21.91
N SER A 917 -17.69 10.89 22.27
CA SER A 917 -16.88 9.90 22.99
C SER A 917 -17.33 9.72 24.44
N TYR A 918 -17.16 8.51 24.98
CA TYR A 918 -17.52 8.22 26.38
C TYR A 918 -16.67 7.08 26.97
N SER A 919 -16.61 7.03 28.31
CA SER A 919 -16.05 5.91 29.07
C SER A 919 -16.97 5.60 30.25
N LYS A 920 -17.34 4.33 30.41
CA LYS A 920 -18.13 3.82 31.54
C LYS A 920 -17.27 3.44 32.75
N TYR A 921 -15.94 3.43 32.62
CA TYR A 921 -15.00 3.05 33.70
C TYR A 921 -14.73 4.15 34.74
N MET A 922 -15.34 5.32 34.62
CA MET A 922 -15.08 6.46 35.52
C MET A 922 -15.22 6.10 37.01
N ASN A 923 -16.35 5.49 37.38
CA ASN A 923 -16.64 5.10 38.76
C ASN A 923 -15.71 3.99 39.29
N ALA A 924 -15.13 3.18 38.39
CA ALA A 924 -14.17 2.14 38.74
C ALA A 924 -12.75 2.71 38.96
N LEU A 925 -12.43 3.82 38.30
CA LEU A 925 -11.15 4.53 38.40
C LEU A 925 -11.13 5.63 39.48
N GLU A 926 -12.28 6.07 39.99
CA GLU A 926 -12.36 7.05 41.08
C GLU A 926 -11.45 6.72 42.27
N PRO A 927 -11.43 5.49 42.83
CA PRO A 927 -10.53 5.15 43.95
C PRO A 927 -9.04 5.21 43.59
N TYR A 928 -8.68 4.98 42.32
CA TYR A 928 -7.31 5.14 41.83
C TYR A 928 -6.94 6.63 41.76
N TYR A 929 -7.82 7.45 41.17
CA TYR A 929 -7.58 8.89 41.06
C TYR A 929 -7.57 9.59 42.42
N GLU A 930 -8.47 9.25 43.35
CA GLU A 930 -8.43 9.77 44.74
C GLU A 930 -7.10 9.48 45.44
N LYS A 931 -6.44 8.35 45.11
CA LYS A 931 -5.12 7.99 45.65
C LYS A 931 -3.98 8.73 44.95
N SER A 932 -4.09 9.04 43.66
CA SER A 932 -3.01 9.68 42.87
C SER A 932 -3.08 11.21 42.87
N ASP A 933 -4.24 11.80 42.57
CA ASP A 933 -4.53 13.24 42.63
C ASP A 933 -6.04 13.45 42.88
N PRO A 934 -6.45 13.78 44.12
CA PRO A 934 -7.87 13.95 44.47
C PRO A 934 -8.62 15.02 43.67
N GLU A 935 -7.93 16.04 43.12
CA GLU A 935 -8.62 17.12 42.41
C GLU A 935 -8.98 16.75 40.97
N PHE A 936 -8.27 15.78 40.38
CA PHE A 936 -8.36 15.44 38.96
C PHE A 936 -9.80 15.16 38.48
N VAL A 937 -10.60 14.44 39.27
CA VAL A 937 -12.01 14.14 38.93
C VAL A 937 -12.84 15.42 38.83
N SER A 938 -12.61 16.39 39.72
CA SER A 938 -13.29 17.69 39.68
C SER A 938 -12.84 18.56 38.50
N LEU A 939 -11.55 18.53 38.19
CA LEU A 939 -10.95 19.23 37.05
C LEU A 939 -11.51 18.71 35.73
N ARG A 940 -11.48 17.38 35.51
CA ARG A 940 -12.06 16.72 34.34
C ARG A 940 -13.54 17.08 34.13
N THR A 941 -14.32 17.11 35.22
CA THR A 941 -15.76 17.44 35.17
C THR A 941 -15.98 18.87 34.70
N LYS A 942 -15.24 19.84 35.26
CA LYS A 942 -15.31 21.25 34.82
C LYS A 942 -14.81 21.42 33.37
N CYS A 943 -13.79 20.66 32.94
CA CYS A 943 -13.33 20.68 31.55
C CYS A 943 -14.40 20.23 30.56
N LYS A 944 -15.15 19.15 30.87
CA LYS A 944 -16.27 18.71 30.02
C LYS A 944 -17.41 19.73 29.98
N GLU A 945 -17.74 20.33 31.12
CA GLU A 945 -18.74 21.40 31.21
C GLU A 945 -18.36 22.61 30.33
N ILE A 946 -17.08 23.03 30.35
CA ILE A 946 -16.57 24.13 29.51
C ILE A 946 -16.67 23.79 28.01
N LEU A 947 -16.28 22.58 27.60
CA LEU A 947 -16.35 22.15 26.20
C LEU A 947 -17.79 22.03 25.70
N GLN A 948 -18.70 21.51 26.52
CA GLN A 948 -20.13 21.42 26.19
C GLN A 948 -20.76 22.81 26.07
N THR A 949 -20.48 23.71 27.03
CA THR A 949 -20.98 25.10 26.98
C THR A 949 -20.44 25.86 25.76
N GLU A 950 -19.21 25.57 25.31
CA GLU A 950 -18.68 26.17 24.08
C GLU A 950 -19.39 25.68 22.82
N GLU A 951 -19.81 24.42 22.76
CA GLU A 951 -20.58 23.89 21.62
C GLU A 951 -21.95 24.59 21.51
N ASP A 952 -22.69 24.69 22.62
CA ASP A 952 -23.95 25.43 22.70
C ASP A 952 -23.79 26.91 22.30
N LEU A 953 -22.73 27.58 22.80
CA LEU A 953 -22.44 28.98 22.48
C LEU A 953 -21.98 29.18 21.03
N SER A 954 -21.31 28.19 20.43
CA SER A 954 -20.81 28.24 19.05
C SER A 954 -21.95 28.28 18.03
N GLU A 955 -23.05 27.56 18.28
CA GLU A 955 -24.27 27.68 17.46
C GLU A 955 -24.88 29.08 17.56
N ILE A 956 -24.99 29.65 18.76
CA ILE A 956 -25.50 31.01 18.98
C ILE A 956 -24.61 32.05 18.29
N VAL A 957 -23.28 31.90 18.33
CA VAL A 957 -22.31 32.77 17.65
C VAL A 957 -22.47 32.72 16.14
N GLN A 958 -22.76 31.55 15.56
CA GLN A 958 -23.00 31.42 14.11
C GLN A 958 -24.30 32.12 13.67
N LEU A 959 -25.30 32.20 14.54
CA LEU A 959 -26.60 32.83 14.26
C LEU A 959 -26.63 34.35 14.51
N VAL A 960 -26.01 34.83 15.60
CA VAL A 960 -26.17 36.21 16.11
C VAL A 960 -24.84 37.00 16.13
N GLY A 961 -23.69 36.29 16.14
CA GLY A 961 -22.36 36.89 16.21
C GLY A 961 -21.81 37.07 17.63
N LYS A 962 -20.48 36.94 17.78
CA LYS A 962 -19.76 36.95 19.08
C LYS A 962 -19.92 38.24 19.90
N SER A 963 -20.33 39.34 19.27
CA SER A 963 -20.53 40.65 19.94
C SER A 963 -21.75 40.67 20.87
N ALA A 964 -22.75 39.82 20.64
CA ALA A 964 -24.00 39.79 21.41
C ALA A 964 -23.92 39.00 22.74
N LEU A 965 -22.80 38.30 22.99
CA LEU A 965 -22.60 37.44 24.15
C LEU A 965 -22.25 38.22 25.44
N ALA A 966 -22.49 37.60 26.59
CA ALA A 966 -22.00 38.08 27.88
C ALA A 966 -20.47 37.90 28.00
N GLU A 967 -19.83 38.61 28.93
CA GLU A 967 -18.38 38.51 29.14
C GLU A 967 -17.94 37.12 29.66
N THR A 968 -18.78 36.47 30.48
CA THR A 968 -18.61 35.07 30.93
C THR A 968 -18.58 34.06 29.78
N ASP A 969 -19.43 34.28 28.79
CA ASP A 969 -19.55 33.41 27.62
C ASP A 969 -18.33 33.59 26.71
N LYS A 970 -17.85 34.84 26.56
CA LYS A 970 -16.61 35.16 25.82
C LYS A 970 -15.38 34.52 26.47
N ILE A 971 -15.29 34.52 27.80
CA ILE A 971 -14.26 33.76 28.54
C ILE A 971 -14.37 32.28 28.21
N THR A 972 -15.57 31.71 28.30
CA THR A 972 -15.79 30.27 28.06
C THR A 972 -15.40 29.87 26.64
N LEU A 973 -15.76 30.65 25.62
CA LEU A 973 -15.34 30.41 24.22
C LEU A 973 -13.81 30.44 24.05
N ASP A 974 -13.13 31.48 24.57
CA ASP A 974 -11.70 31.66 24.34
C ASP A 974 -10.86 30.68 25.19
N VAL A 975 -11.29 30.33 26.39
CA VAL A 975 -10.65 29.27 27.21
C VAL A 975 -10.89 27.88 26.63
N ALA A 976 -12.10 27.57 26.16
CA ALA A 976 -12.37 26.31 25.48
C ALA A 976 -11.53 26.16 24.20
N ARG A 977 -11.26 27.27 23.49
CA ARG A 977 -10.30 27.28 22.38
C ARG A 977 -8.88 26.93 22.84
N ILE A 978 -8.37 27.55 23.90
CA ILE A 978 -7.05 27.21 24.47
C ILE A 978 -6.99 25.71 24.85
N ILE A 979 -8.04 25.18 25.48
CA ILE A 979 -8.12 23.74 25.80
C ILE A 979 -8.06 22.87 24.52
N LYS A 980 -8.76 23.27 23.44
CA LYS A 980 -8.73 22.53 22.17
C LYS A 980 -7.36 22.57 21.47
N ASP A 981 -6.73 23.74 21.43
CA ASP A 981 -5.48 23.99 20.68
C ASP A 981 -4.21 23.56 21.47
N ASP A 982 -4.25 23.55 22.82
CA ASP A 982 -3.09 23.28 23.68
C ASP A 982 -3.19 22.04 24.60
N PHE A 983 -4.40 21.58 24.94
CA PHE A 983 -4.59 20.40 25.80
C PHE A 983 -5.06 19.17 25.02
N LEU A 984 -6.08 19.31 24.14
CA LEU A 984 -6.63 18.20 23.37
C LEU A 984 -5.81 17.85 22.13
N GLN A 985 -5.26 18.86 21.45
CA GLN A 985 -4.32 18.62 20.34
C GLN A 985 -2.99 18.10 20.89
N GLN A 986 -2.41 17.07 20.28
CA GLN A 986 -1.15 16.46 20.68
C GLN A 986 -0.42 15.90 19.45
N ASN A 987 0.85 16.27 19.29
CA ASN A 987 1.65 15.83 18.14
C ASN A 987 2.46 14.55 18.45
N GLY A 988 1.94 13.41 17.98
CA GLY A 988 2.54 12.08 18.15
C GLY A 988 3.98 11.92 17.61
N TYR A 989 4.46 12.83 16.75
CA TYR A 989 5.80 12.79 16.15
C TYR A 989 6.84 13.67 16.87
N SER A 990 6.42 14.52 17.81
CA SER A 990 7.32 15.45 18.51
C SER A 990 7.87 14.87 19.82
N ASP A 991 9.14 15.13 20.16
CA ASP A 991 9.78 14.49 21.31
C ASP A 991 9.08 14.75 22.66
N TYR A 992 8.57 15.97 22.86
CA TYR A 992 7.90 16.44 24.08
C TYR A 992 6.41 16.09 24.19
N ASP A 993 5.73 15.82 23.08
CA ASP A 993 4.27 15.57 23.00
C ASP A 993 3.91 14.20 22.43
N ARG A 994 4.88 13.39 21.97
CA ARG A 994 4.64 11.98 21.56
C ARG A 994 4.08 11.13 22.70
N TYR A 995 4.50 11.42 23.92
CA TYR A 995 4.04 10.82 25.17
C TYR A 995 3.82 11.89 26.22
N CYS A 996 2.61 11.98 26.78
CA CYS A 996 2.30 12.88 27.88
C CYS A 996 2.07 12.08 29.18
N PRO A 997 2.96 12.17 30.17
CA PRO A 997 2.76 11.54 31.47
C PRO A 997 1.48 12.03 32.17
N PHE A 998 0.95 11.20 33.07
CA PHE A 998 -0.29 11.54 33.79
C PHE A 998 -0.16 12.78 34.69
N TYR A 999 1.00 12.99 35.33
CA TYR A 999 1.25 14.20 36.13
C TYR A 999 1.25 15.48 35.26
N LYS A 1000 1.90 15.46 34.08
CA LYS A 1000 1.92 16.57 33.11
C LYS A 1000 0.49 16.90 32.68
N THR A 1001 -0.30 15.88 32.34
CA THR A 1001 -1.71 16.01 31.97
C THR A 1001 -2.54 16.67 33.08
N THR A 1002 -2.41 16.22 34.33
CA THR A 1002 -3.17 16.76 35.47
C THR A 1002 -2.77 18.19 35.81
N TRP A 1003 -1.46 18.54 35.78
CA TRP A 1003 -0.99 19.91 36.04
C TRP A 1003 -1.38 20.90 34.95
N MET A 1004 -1.30 20.53 33.67
CA MET A 1004 -1.82 21.35 32.57
C MET A 1004 -3.32 21.65 32.78
N LEU A 1005 -4.11 20.62 33.09
CA LEU A 1005 -5.55 20.76 33.32
C LEU A 1005 -5.87 21.63 34.56
N ARG A 1006 -5.11 21.47 35.65
CA ARG A 1006 -5.19 22.32 36.86
C ARG A 1006 -4.95 23.79 36.52
N ASN A 1007 -3.93 24.10 35.72
CA ASN A 1007 -3.60 25.48 35.34
C ASN A 1007 -4.63 26.12 34.39
N PHE A 1008 -5.13 25.39 33.38
CA PHE A 1008 -6.18 25.90 32.49
C PHE A 1008 -7.48 26.21 33.27
N ILE A 1009 -7.88 25.32 34.20
CA ILE A 1009 -9.11 25.50 34.99
C ILE A 1009 -8.91 26.53 36.11
N GLY A 1010 -7.70 26.65 36.66
CA GLY A 1010 -7.33 27.73 37.57
C GLY A 1010 -7.50 29.09 36.92
N PHE A 1011 -6.94 29.27 35.72
CA PHE A 1011 -7.12 30.48 34.92
C PHE A 1011 -8.60 30.77 34.61
N TYR A 1012 -9.37 29.76 34.19
CA TYR A 1012 -10.83 29.91 33.96
C TYR A 1012 -11.57 30.40 35.20
N LYS A 1013 -11.35 29.75 36.36
CA LYS A 1013 -12.01 30.09 37.62
C LYS A 1013 -11.70 31.52 38.06
N GLN A 1014 -10.43 31.94 37.97
CA GLN A 1014 -10.03 33.30 38.32
C GLN A 1014 -10.62 34.33 37.35
N ALA A 1015 -10.55 34.09 36.04
CA ALA A 1015 -11.12 34.98 35.02
C ALA A 1015 -12.62 35.21 35.22
N THR A 1016 -13.40 34.14 35.40
CA THR A 1016 -14.84 34.24 35.68
C THR A 1016 -15.10 34.96 37.01
N HIS A 1017 -14.36 34.63 38.07
CA HIS A 1017 -14.52 35.27 39.37
C HIS A 1017 -14.25 36.78 39.34
N THR A 1018 -13.20 37.24 38.64
CA THR A 1018 -12.88 38.67 38.49
C THR A 1018 -13.96 39.43 37.70
N VAL A 1019 -14.55 38.84 36.66
CA VAL A 1019 -15.64 39.48 35.90
C VAL A 1019 -16.92 39.55 36.72
N GLU A 1020 -17.27 38.48 37.44
CA GLU A 1020 -18.45 38.45 38.32
C GLU A 1020 -18.30 39.42 39.50
N SER A 1021 -17.16 39.40 40.20
CA SER A 1021 -16.92 40.25 41.37
C SER A 1021 -16.91 41.74 41.03
N THR A 1022 -16.42 42.11 39.85
CA THR A 1022 -16.45 43.49 39.35
C THR A 1022 -17.74 43.85 38.60
N SER A 1023 -18.74 42.96 38.58
CA SER A 1023 -20.02 43.15 37.87
C SER A 1023 -19.84 43.56 36.41
N GLY A 1024 -18.84 43.02 35.72
CA GLY A 1024 -18.51 43.33 34.33
C GLY A 1024 -17.80 44.66 34.07
N GLN A 1025 -17.33 45.39 35.10
CA GLN A 1025 -16.47 46.57 34.88
C GLN A 1025 -15.12 46.20 34.25
N ILE A 1026 -14.57 45.04 34.60
CA ILE A 1026 -13.44 44.43 33.90
C ILE A 1026 -14.02 43.53 32.81
N THR A 1027 -13.77 43.89 31.54
CA THR A 1027 -14.16 43.10 30.37
C THR A 1027 -13.10 42.05 30.03
N TRP A 1028 -13.49 41.00 29.32
CA TRP A 1028 -12.58 39.95 28.86
C TRP A 1028 -11.44 40.52 28.00
N ALA A 1029 -11.71 41.53 27.17
CA ALA A 1029 -10.68 42.21 26.39
C ALA A 1029 -9.58 42.80 27.28
N LYS A 1030 -9.95 43.45 28.40
CA LYS A 1030 -8.97 44.00 29.36
C LYS A 1030 -8.17 42.89 30.05
N ILE A 1031 -8.78 41.75 30.37
CA ILE A 1031 -8.06 40.59 30.93
C ILE A 1031 -7.03 40.07 29.92
N ARG A 1032 -7.49 39.75 28.70
CA ARG A 1032 -6.64 39.18 27.63
C ARG A 1032 -5.46 40.09 27.28
N ASP A 1033 -5.67 41.40 27.18
CA ASP A 1033 -4.63 42.34 26.78
C ASP A 1033 -3.59 42.57 27.90
N ASN A 1034 -3.94 42.43 29.19
CA ASN A 1034 -2.97 42.45 30.29
C ASN A 1034 -2.31 41.09 30.56
N MET A 1035 -3.00 39.98 30.27
CA MET A 1035 -2.54 38.61 30.57
C MET A 1035 -1.96 37.86 29.36
N GLY A 1036 -1.52 38.59 28.32
CA GLY A 1036 -0.93 37.99 27.12
C GLY A 1036 0.26 37.07 27.41
N ASP A 1037 1.12 37.43 28.37
CA ASP A 1037 2.25 36.60 28.80
C ASP A 1037 1.80 35.31 29.52
N ILE A 1038 0.82 35.41 30.42
CA ILE A 1038 0.24 34.23 31.09
C ILE A 1038 -0.41 33.29 30.08
N ILE A 1039 -1.17 33.82 29.11
CA ILE A 1039 -1.83 33.01 28.08
C ILE A 1039 -0.78 32.32 27.21
N TYR A 1040 0.29 33.03 26.82
CA TYR A 1040 1.43 32.42 26.11
C TYR A 1040 2.10 31.31 26.92
N ARG A 1041 2.35 31.55 28.22
CA ARG A 1041 2.94 30.55 29.13
C ARG A 1041 2.03 29.33 29.33
N LEU A 1042 0.71 29.52 29.42
CA LEU A 1042 -0.28 28.44 29.45
C LEU A 1042 -0.23 27.59 28.17
N SER A 1043 -0.24 28.22 26.99
CA SER A 1043 -0.07 27.50 25.71
C SER A 1043 1.28 26.81 25.61
N SER A 1044 2.33 27.36 26.23
CA SER A 1044 3.67 26.79 26.17
C SER A 1044 3.86 25.51 27.00
N MET A 1045 2.95 25.21 27.95
CA MET A 1045 3.07 24.06 28.86
C MET A 1045 3.21 22.70 28.15
N LYS A 1046 2.74 22.59 26.90
CA LYS A 1046 2.86 21.37 26.09
C LYS A 1046 4.30 21.09 25.63
N PHE A 1047 5.12 22.12 25.39
CA PHE A 1047 6.49 22.00 24.89
C PHE A 1047 7.51 21.53 25.95
N GLU A 1048 7.11 21.46 27.22
CA GLU A 1048 7.93 20.97 28.32
C GLU A 1048 8.21 19.45 28.16
N ASP A 1049 9.48 19.04 28.08
CA ASP A 1049 9.87 17.65 27.85
C ASP A 1049 9.71 16.80 29.12
N PRO A 1050 8.99 15.66 29.09
CA PRO A 1050 8.98 14.69 30.18
C PRO A 1050 10.35 14.28 30.73
N ALA A 1051 11.41 14.31 29.91
CA ALA A 1051 12.78 13.96 30.28
C ALA A 1051 13.43 14.92 31.31
N ASP A 1052 12.92 16.16 31.46
CA ASP A 1052 13.37 17.10 32.50
C ASP A 1052 13.09 16.59 33.94
N GLY A 1053 12.22 15.58 34.07
CA GLY A 1053 11.88 14.94 35.34
C GLY A 1053 10.68 15.57 36.04
N GLU A 1054 9.92 14.73 36.76
CA GLU A 1054 8.64 15.12 37.38
C GLU A 1054 8.76 16.33 38.33
N GLN A 1055 9.76 16.35 39.21
CA GLN A 1055 9.90 17.41 40.21
C GLN A 1055 10.12 18.80 39.58
N ALA A 1056 11.01 18.90 38.60
CA ALA A 1056 11.29 20.16 37.92
C ALA A 1056 10.05 20.70 37.18
N LEU A 1057 9.30 19.82 36.51
CA LEU A 1057 8.07 20.19 35.82
C LEU A 1057 6.97 20.63 36.79
N VAL A 1058 6.78 19.91 37.90
CA VAL A 1058 5.81 20.28 38.95
C VAL A 1058 6.15 21.63 39.59
N GLU A 1059 7.43 21.94 39.80
CA GLU A 1059 7.86 23.26 40.28
C GLU A 1059 7.56 24.37 39.25
N LYS A 1060 7.87 24.18 37.96
CA LYS A 1060 7.52 25.12 36.87
C LYS A 1060 6.01 25.39 36.84
N TYR A 1061 5.18 24.33 36.88
CA TYR A 1061 3.72 24.46 36.82
C TYR A 1061 3.13 25.10 38.08
N THR A 1062 3.68 24.82 39.26
CA THR A 1062 3.29 25.45 40.53
C THR A 1062 3.64 26.94 40.54
N GLN A 1063 4.79 27.33 39.98
CA GLN A 1063 5.15 28.74 39.86
C GLN A 1063 4.22 29.47 38.89
N LEU A 1064 3.90 28.89 37.73
CA LEU A 1064 2.91 29.45 36.81
C LEU A 1064 1.54 29.63 37.48
N GLN A 1065 1.09 28.69 38.32
CA GLN A 1065 -0.15 28.83 39.08
C GLN A 1065 -0.13 30.04 40.03
N ARG A 1066 0.99 30.30 40.72
CA ARG A 1066 1.17 31.47 41.58
C ARG A 1066 1.18 32.77 40.78
N ASP A 1067 1.91 32.80 39.67
CA ASP A 1067 1.99 33.97 38.79
C ASP A 1067 0.60 34.35 38.24
N ILE A 1068 -0.24 33.36 37.92
CA ILE A 1068 -1.65 33.57 37.56
C ILE A 1068 -2.41 34.26 38.69
N GLU A 1069 -2.34 33.74 39.92
CA GLU A 1069 -3.05 34.34 41.06
C GLU A 1069 -2.56 35.76 41.40
N GLU A 1070 -1.26 36.03 41.31
CA GLU A 1070 -0.69 37.35 41.59
C GLU A 1070 -1.11 38.38 40.54
N GLN A 1071 -1.13 38.02 39.25
CA GLN A 1071 -1.59 38.92 38.18
C GLN A 1071 -3.11 39.17 38.24
N PHE A 1072 -3.93 38.18 38.62
CA PHE A 1072 -5.36 38.41 38.84
C PHE A 1072 -5.62 39.35 40.02
N ARG A 1073 -4.84 39.26 41.12
CA ARG A 1073 -4.91 40.23 42.23
C ARG A 1073 -4.50 41.65 41.77
N SER A 1074 -3.40 41.77 41.03
CA SER A 1074 -2.95 43.05 40.48
C SER A 1074 -3.91 43.67 39.44
N LEU A 1075 -4.86 42.91 38.91
CA LEU A 1075 -5.91 43.41 38.01
C LEU A 1075 -7.19 43.82 38.77
N SER A 1076 -7.38 43.33 40.00
CA SER A 1076 -8.51 43.66 40.87
C SER A 1076 -8.26 44.87 41.80
N ASP A 1077 -6.99 45.17 42.08
CA ASP A 1077 -6.53 46.36 42.82
C ASP A 1077 -6.46 47.63 41.93
#